data_AF-A0A6L2PAH4-F1
#
_entry.id   AF-A0A6L2PAH4-F1
#
_cell.length_a   1.000
_cell.length_b   1.000
_cell.length_c   1.000
_cell.angle_alpha   90.00
_cell.angle_beta   90.00
_cell.angle_gamma   90.00
#
_symmetry.space_group_name_H-M   'P 1'
#
loop_
_entity.id
_entity.type
_entity.pdbx_description
1 polymer ?
#
loop_
_entity_poly.entity_id
_entity_poly.type
_entity_poly.pdbx_seq_one_letter_code
_entity_poly.pdbx_strand_id
1 'polypeptide(L)'
;MSDISCHGTRPTEFVVICVIVTGEHPFRDKALLYWFWQDKEGPASLPSQEQVVWAEDQLNASLGALIQKGPDALMRMMLRKPSHERTPDDLETIYEELLHIKALSHLSHTVKRELASVIVFEAHPHAGTVLFNQGDEGRSWYIILRGSVDVVIHGKGTVTTLQEGDDFGKLALINDAPRAATIVLREDNCHFLRVDKENFNRILRDVEANTVRLKEHGKDVLVLEKISAPHSAICSHFKYTVMAGTPQKMLEHLLETRLDGRGGGGGVGGRDSLPSSTTDPLLEDFLLTHIIFMPTHQLVTELVRQYPLQFYLLHCREFMLACKRRVVQFVHRWVIAVRHPVFEDHRSLAFLEELATDLETDCIQWSSLQEEASLMHHVMSQLRRYQDECALTAGQKWTLPPCGQPICLFNGSTEDRRVMRATDDIIFRVYCADHTYCTLRFQLNSTAETIKVSAADKLKLRHDDLVLVEVKSSGERVVFHDSDVSIPTGLSLNSRIFVSPKDHLDALTCLTEQEGPTEGMDVDLELFSTKELAYHITLFDWDLFWCVHEYELIYHTFGRHHFGKTTANLDVFLRRFNEIQFWVVTELCLTSSLSKRVQILRKFIKLADYCKEYKNLNAFFAIVMGLNNVAVSRLSLTWDKLPSKFRKLYTEFESLIDPSRNHRAYRISVGKLQPPVVPFMPLLLKGKTPFV
;
A
#
# COMPACT_ATOMS: atom_id res chain seq x y z
N MET A 1 36.44 30.10 1.03
CA MET A 1 36.63 31.12 -0.04
C MET A 1 36.01 30.55 -1.29
N SER A 2 34.85 31.06 -1.70
CA SER A 2 34.28 30.85 -3.04
C SER A 2 33.05 31.75 -3.19
N ASP A 3 33.27 32.95 -3.70
CA ASP A 3 32.23 33.81 -4.27
C ASP A 3 31.57 33.05 -5.44
N ILE A 4 30.26 32.81 -5.34
CA ILE A 4 29.46 32.35 -6.47
C ILE A 4 28.90 33.60 -7.15
N SER A 5 29.62 34.11 -8.14
CA SER A 5 29.08 35.07 -9.10
C SER A 5 28.20 34.32 -10.11
N CYS A 6 26.89 34.25 -9.87
CA CYS A 6 25.92 33.81 -10.87
C CYS A 6 25.64 34.96 -11.85
N HIS A 7 26.50 35.16 -12.84
CA HIS A 7 26.14 35.91 -14.04
C HIS A 7 25.71 34.93 -15.13
N GLY A 8 24.40 34.90 -15.39
CA GLY A 8 23.83 34.37 -16.64
C GLY A 8 23.22 32.96 -16.56
N THR A 9 22.04 32.83 -15.95
CA THR A 9 21.11 31.72 -16.26
C THR A 9 19.70 32.25 -16.47
N ARG A 10 19.00 31.59 -17.40
CA ARG A 10 17.66 31.90 -17.93
C ARG A 10 16.61 32.04 -16.80
N PRO A 11 15.51 32.78 -17.01
CA PRO A 11 14.59 33.22 -15.96
C PRO A 11 13.62 32.12 -15.45
N THR A 12 14.04 30.85 -15.42
CA THR A 12 13.16 29.71 -15.07
C THR A 12 13.56 28.97 -13.79
N GLU A 13 14.62 29.38 -13.09
CA GLU A 13 14.99 28.80 -11.79
C GLU A 13 14.94 29.85 -10.68
N PHE A 14 13.83 29.90 -9.95
CA PHE A 14 13.72 30.71 -8.73
C PHE A 14 14.53 30.03 -7.61
N VAL A 15 15.74 30.51 -7.36
CA VAL A 15 16.51 30.16 -6.18
C VAL A 15 16.32 31.26 -5.15
N VAL A 16 15.48 31.03 -4.14
CA VAL A 16 15.41 31.91 -2.97
C VAL A 16 16.66 31.65 -2.13
N ILE A 17 17.66 32.51 -2.26
CA ILE A 17 18.89 32.46 -1.45
C ILE A 17 18.67 33.33 -0.21
N CYS A 18 18.35 32.71 0.92
CA CYS A 18 18.45 33.34 2.23
C CYS A 18 19.87 33.13 2.77
N VAL A 19 20.58 34.22 3.06
CA VAL A 19 21.95 34.18 3.59
C VAL A 19 21.93 34.57 5.07
N ILE A 20 22.58 33.79 5.92
CA ILE A 20 22.81 34.19 7.32
C ILE A 20 23.76 35.38 7.35
N VAL A 21 23.42 36.41 8.14
CA VAL A 21 24.16 37.68 8.24
C VAL A 21 25.65 37.50 8.57
N THR A 22 25.99 36.45 9.32
CA THR A 22 27.35 36.17 9.79
C THR A 22 28.22 35.38 8.80
N GLY A 23 27.71 35.01 7.63
CA GLY A 23 28.39 34.11 6.68
C GLY A 23 27.98 32.63 6.85
N GLU A 24 28.31 31.83 5.84
CA GLU A 24 27.75 30.51 5.51
C GLU A 24 27.55 29.55 6.70
N HIS A 25 26.32 29.45 7.15
CA HIS A 25 25.83 28.37 7.99
C HIS A 25 24.55 27.79 7.36
N PRO A 26 24.27 26.50 7.58
CA PRO A 26 22.97 25.94 7.20
C PRO A 26 21.83 26.68 7.90
N PHE A 27 20.66 26.75 7.26
CA PHE A 27 19.45 27.29 7.89
C PHE A 27 19.16 26.56 9.20
N ARG A 28 18.81 27.32 10.24
CA ARG A 28 18.43 26.80 11.56
C ARG A 28 17.14 27.45 12.00
N ASP A 29 16.20 26.64 12.46
CA ASP A 29 14.98 27.10 13.12
C ASP A 29 15.32 27.58 14.55
N LYS A 30 15.95 28.75 14.61
CA LYS A 30 16.41 29.45 15.82
C LYS A 30 16.24 30.94 15.58
N ALA A 31 16.31 31.72 16.66
CA ALA A 31 16.33 33.18 16.61
C ALA A 31 17.67 33.71 16.01
N LEU A 32 17.88 33.45 14.72
CA LEU A 32 18.99 33.94 13.92
C LEU A 32 18.46 34.90 12.86
N LEU A 33 19.31 35.83 12.43
CA LEU A 33 18.98 36.79 11.38
C LEU A 33 19.36 36.21 10.01
N TYR A 34 18.43 36.33 9.06
CA TYR A 34 18.59 35.91 7.67
C TYR A 34 18.24 37.10 6.77
N TRP A 35 19.01 37.27 5.70
CA TRP A 35 18.73 38.27 4.67
C TRP A 35 18.26 37.57 3.41
N PHE A 36 17.23 38.12 2.77
CA PHE A 36 16.97 37.78 1.37
C PHE A 36 18.06 38.41 0.51
N TRP A 37 18.48 37.72 -0.55
CA TRP A 37 19.52 38.20 -1.46
C TRP A 37 19.27 39.64 -1.95
N GLN A 38 18.01 40.00 -2.21
CA GLN A 38 17.61 41.34 -2.68
C GLN A 38 17.88 42.45 -1.67
N ASP A 39 17.94 42.13 -0.38
CA ASP A 39 18.18 43.10 0.70
C ASP A 39 19.69 43.29 0.98
N LYS A 40 20.56 42.53 0.30
CA LYS A 40 22.02 42.52 0.53
C LYS A 40 22.71 43.80 0.04
N GLU A 41 22.17 44.45 -0.98
CA GLU A 41 22.80 45.62 -1.63
C GLU A 41 22.17 46.97 -1.21
N GLY A 42 21.20 46.97 -0.29
CA GLY A 42 20.55 48.20 0.23
C GLY A 42 19.06 48.00 0.55
N PRO A 43 18.35 49.05 1.00
CA PRO A 43 16.91 48.95 1.23
C PRO A 43 16.19 48.67 -0.10
N ALA A 44 15.66 47.45 -0.25
CA ALA A 44 14.85 47.09 -1.40
C ALA A 44 13.63 48.02 -1.51
N SER A 45 13.31 48.46 -2.72
CA SER A 45 12.08 49.22 -2.98
C SER A 45 10.85 48.37 -2.63
N LEU A 46 9.82 48.98 -2.04
CA LEU A 46 8.55 48.30 -1.79
C LEU A 46 8.02 47.68 -3.10
N PRO A 47 7.50 46.45 -3.07
CA PRO A 47 6.99 45.79 -4.26
C PRO A 47 5.80 46.56 -4.83
N SER A 48 5.78 46.71 -6.14
CA SER A 48 4.64 47.29 -6.87
C SER A 48 3.40 46.39 -6.78
N GLN A 49 2.21 46.96 -6.99
CA GLN A 49 0.96 46.20 -6.97
C GLN A 49 0.95 45.04 -7.99
N GLU A 50 1.58 45.24 -9.15
CA GLU A 50 1.73 44.19 -10.17
C GLU A 50 2.64 43.05 -9.69
N GLN A 51 3.73 43.37 -8.99
CA GLN A 51 4.62 42.37 -8.40
C GLN A 51 3.95 41.59 -7.27
N VAL A 52 3.10 42.24 -6.47
CA VAL A 52 2.32 41.56 -5.42
C VAL A 52 1.34 40.57 -6.05
N VAL A 53 0.56 41.01 -7.04
CA VAL A 53 -0.40 40.13 -7.74
C VAL A 53 0.32 38.97 -8.43
N TRP A 54 1.46 39.22 -9.07
CA TRP A 54 2.28 38.18 -9.68
C TRP A 54 2.85 37.20 -8.63
N ALA A 55 3.35 37.71 -7.50
CA ALA A 55 3.87 36.86 -6.42
C ALA A 55 2.78 35.98 -5.80
N GLU A 56 1.56 36.51 -5.62
CA GLU A 56 0.42 35.73 -5.13
C GLU A 56 0.04 34.59 -6.09
N ASP A 57 0.14 34.82 -7.39
CA ASP A 57 -0.12 33.81 -8.42
C ASP A 57 0.96 32.72 -8.45
N GLN A 58 2.23 33.09 -8.24
CA GLN A 58 3.37 32.17 -8.26
C GLN A 58 3.68 31.50 -6.92
N LEU A 59 3.06 31.96 -5.82
CA LEU A 59 3.38 31.50 -4.46
C LEU A 59 3.20 29.99 -4.31
N ASN A 60 2.07 29.44 -4.78
CA ASN A 60 1.78 28.01 -4.62
C ASN A 60 2.73 27.13 -5.45
N ALA A 61 3.07 27.55 -6.68
CA ALA A 61 4.04 26.84 -7.51
C ALA A 61 5.44 26.85 -6.86
N SER A 62 5.84 28.00 -6.31
CA SER A 62 7.10 28.17 -5.60
C SER A 62 7.16 27.33 -4.32
N LEU A 63 6.08 27.32 -3.54
CA LEU A 63 5.95 26.46 -2.35
C LEU A 63 6.01 24.98 -2.72
N GLY A 64 5.33 24.55 -3.78
CA GLY A 64 5.41 23.19 -4.30
C GLY A 64 6.84 22.79 -4.66
N ALA A 65 7.55 23.64 -5.39
CA ALA A 65 8.96 23.42 -5.73
C ALA A 65 9.87 23.32 -4.49
N LEU A 66 9.64 24.17 -3.47
CA LEU A 66 10.39 24.13 -2.21
C LEU A 66 10.06 22.87 -1.39
N ILE A 67 8.81 22.42 -1.36
CA ILE A 67 8.41 21.17 -0.68
C ILE A 67 9.09 19.97 -1.33
N GLN A 68 9.25 19.96 -2.65
CA GLN A 68 9.93 18.88 -3.37
C GLN A 68 11.46 18.87 -3.14
N LYS A 69 12.10 20.04 -3.15
CA LYS A 69 13.56 20.21 -2.95
C LYS A 69 14.01 20.18 -1.50
N GLY A 70 13.13 20.59 -0.58
CA GLY A 70 13.43 20.78 0.84
C GLY A 70 14.06 19.57 1.52
N PRO A 71 13.54 18.34 1.35
CA PRO A 71 14.06 17.22 2.13
C PRO A 71 15.45 16.74 1.68
N ASP A 72 15.80 16.81 0.39
CA ASP A 72 17.18 16.57 -0.06
C ASP A 72 18.13 17.63 0.53
N ALA A 73 17.71 18.90 0.53
CA ALA A 73 18.49 19.97 1.13
C ALA A 73 18.67 19.77 2.65
N LEU A 74 17.64 19.30 3.35
CA LEU A 74 17.70 18.94 4.77
C LEU A 74 18.64 17.76 5.02
N MET A 75 18.56 16.69 4.21
CA MET A 75 19.50 15.56 4.30
C MET A 75 20.93 16.04 4.10
N ARG A 76 21.23 16.83 3.04
CA ARG A 76 22.58 17.36 2.81
C ARG A 76 23.07 18.24 3.96
N MET A 77 22.19 19.03 4.56
CA MET A 77 22.49 19.81 5.74
C MET A 77 22.85 18.91 6.94
N MET A 78 22.07 17.87 7.19
CA MET A 78 22.30 16.93 8.30
C MET A 78 23.57 16.10 8.09
N LEU A 79 23.84 15.65 6.86
CA LEU A 79 25.02 14.86 6.53
C LEU A 79 26.35 15.63 6.64
N ARG A 80 26.31 16.97 6.68
CA ARG A 80 27.49 17.80 7.01
C ARG A 80 27.86 17.72 8.50
N LYS A 81 26.97 17.25 9.36
CA LYS A 81 27.30 16.96 10.77
C LYS A 81 28.17 15.69 10.84
N PRO A 82 29.20 15.67 11.70
CA PRO A 82 29.90 14.43 12.06
C PRO A 82 28.90 13.36 12.53
N SER A 83 29.14 12.09 12.21
CA SER A 83 28.22 10.98 12.52
C SER A 83 27.78 10.90 13.98
N HIS A 84 28.66 11.26 14.92
CA HIS A 84 28.38 11.22 16.37
C HIS A 84 27.54 12.40 16.89
N GLU A 85 27.35 13.45 16.09
CA GLU A 85 26.54 14.64 16.45
C GLU A 85 25.12 14.59 15.87
N ARG A 86 24.78 13.53 15.12
CA ARG A 86 23.45 13.36 14.51
C ARG A 86 22.44 12.98 15.58
N THR A 87 21.34 13.73 15.67
CA THR A 87 20.22 13.42 16.57
C THR A 87 19.38 12.27 16.01
N PRO A 88 18.53 11.61 16.82
CA PRO A 88 17.58 10.62 16.32
C PRO A 88 16.69 11.14 15.18
N ASP A 89 16.25 12.39 15.27
CA ASP A 89 15.46 13.05 14.22
C ASP A 89 16.26 13.28 12.93
N ASP A 90 17.55 13.60 13.04
CA ASP A 90 18.44 13.70 11.88
C ASP A 90 18.55 12.34 11.19
N LEU A 91 18.74 11.26 11.97
CA LEU A 91 18.88 9.89 11.46
C LEU A 91 17.61 9.42 10.76
N GLU A 92 16.43 9.68 11.32
CA GLU A 92 15.16 9.33 10.69
C GLU A 92 14.96 10.09 9.37
N THR A 93 15.26 11.40 9.35
CA THR A 93 15.14 12.21 8.13
C THR A 93 16.11 11.72 7.05
N ILE A 94 17.37 11.43 7.39
CA ILE A 94 18.34 10.87 6.44
C ILE A 94 17.81 9.53 5.92
N TYR A 95 17.37 8.64 6.81
CA TYR A 95 16.83 7.34 6.44
C TYR A 95 15.63 7.44 5.48
N GLU A 96 14.68 8.34 5.72
CA GLU A 96 13.56 8.62 4.81
C GLU A 96 14.05 8.95 3.40
N GLU A 97 15.08 9.79 3.27
CA GLU A 97 15.64 10.15 1.96
C GLU A 97 16.40 8.98 1.31
N LEU A 98 17.09 8.14 2.10
CA LEU A 98 17.77 6.95 1.58
C LEU A 98 16.80 5.94 0.95
N LEU A 99 15.53 5.91 1.38
CA LEU A 99 14.48 5.06 0.77
C LEU A 99 14.19 5.45 -0.69
N HIS A 100 14.49 6.69 -1.09
CA HIS A 100 14.23 7.21 -2.42
C HIS A 100 15.44 7.10 -3.37
N ILE A 101 16.61 6.68 -2.87
CA ILE A 101 17.83 6.54 -3.67
C ILE A 101 17.84 5.16 -4.35
N LYS A 102 17.81 5.16 -5.70
CA LYS A 102 17.74 3.94 -6.52
C LYS A 102 18.89 2.96 -6.25
N ALA A 103 20.13 3.45 -6.12
CA ALA A 103 21.29 2.62 -5.78
C ALA A 103 21.10 1.81 -4.48
N LEU A 104 20.29 2.31 -3.54
CA LEU A 104 20.06 1.68 -2.25
C LEU A 104 18.81 0.79 -2.22
N SER A 105 18.00 0.76 -3.28
CA SER A 105 16.68 0.08 -3.27
C SER A 105 16.77 -1.38 -2.85
N HIS A 106 17.82 -2.09 -3.29
CA HIS A 106 18.11 -3.50 -3.02
C HIS A 106 18.58 -3.80 -1.58
N LEU A 107 18.90 -2.79 -0.79
CA LEU A 107 19.35 -2.98 0.60
C LEU A 107 18.15 -3.08 1.56
N SER A 108 18.31 -3.89 2.61
CA SER A 108 17.31 -4.03 3.68
C SER A 108 17.13 -2.71 4.44
N HIS A 109 15.97 -2.57 5.09
CA HIS A 109 15.69 -1.41 5.94
C HIS A 109 16.69 -1.26 7.10
N THR A 110 17.13 -2.38 7.70
CA THR A 110 18.19 -2.38 8.73
C THR A 110 19.48 -1.79 8.20
N VAL A 111 19.94 -2.24 7.02
CA VAL A 111 21.16 -1.70 6.39
C VAL A 111 21.01 -0.22 6.10
N LYS A 112 19.86 0.23 5.57
CA LYS A 112 19.61 1.66 5.31
C LYS A 112 19.62 2.51 6.59
N ARG A 113 19.09 2.00 7.71
CA ARG A 113 19.14 2.67 9.02
C ARG A 113 20.57 2.79 9.54
N GLU A 114 21.33 1.71 9.45
CA GLU A 114 22.75 1.73 9.82
C GLU A 114 23.55 2.69 8.92
N LEU A 115 23.27 2.69 7.62
CA LEU A 115 23.87 3.63 6.66
C LEU A 115 23.57 5.09 7.04
N ALA A 116 22.35 5.43 7.46
CA ALA A 116 22.00 6.79 7.87
C ALA A 116 22.91 7.32 8.99
N SER A 117 23.43 6.43 9.86
CA SER A 117 24.35 6.81 10.94
C SER A 117 25.79 7.06 10.47
N VAL A 118 26.26 6.41 9.41
CA VAL A 118 27.67 6.45 8.98
C VAL A 118 27.92 7.17 7.67
N ILE A 119 26.90 7.33 6.82
CA ILE A 119 27.07 7.84 5.47
C ILE A 119 27.52 9.30 5.51
N VAL A 120 28.44 9.67 4.63
CA VAL A 120 29.07 10.99 4.57
C VAL A 120 28.71 11.68 3.27
N PHE A 121 28.41 12.97 3.32
CA PHE A 121 28.22 13.79 2.13
C PHE A 121 29.56 14.36 1.66
N GLU A 122 29.86 14.20 0.37
CA GLU A 122 31.08 14.70 -0.25
C GLU A 122 30.74 15.47 -1.54
N ALA A 123 31.32 16.65 -1.72
CA ALA A 123 31.06 17.50 -2.89
C ALA A 123 32.36 17.98 -3.50
N HIS A 124 32.40 17.97 -4.84
CA HIS A 124 33.57 18.34 -5.62
C HIS A 124 33.18 19.37 -6.67
N PRO A 125 33.81 20.57 -6.67
CA PRO A 125 33.36 21.69 -7.49
C PRO A 125 33.77 21.59 -8.96
N HIS A 126 34.86 20.90 -9.28
CA HIS A 126 35.48 20.98 -10.61
C HIS A 126 35.47 19.65 -11.38
N ALA A 127 35.06 19.71 -12.64
CA ALA A 127 35.23 18.66 -13.63
C ALA A 127 36.72 18.29 -13.79
N GLY A 128 37.00 17.03 -14.12
CA GLY A 128 38.35 16.50 -14.24
C GLY A 128 39.02 16.12 -12.91
N THR A 129 38.37 16.39 -11.76
CA THR A 129 38.85 15.93 -10.45
C THR A 129 38.87 14.41 -10.41
N VAL A 130 39.99 13.82 -9.99
CA VAL A 130 40.14 12.36 -9.84
C VAL A 130 39.76 11.96 -8.41
N LEU A 131 38.75 11.09 -8.27
CA LEU A 131 38.31 10.60 -6.95
C LEU A 131 39.26 9.52 -6.40
N PHE A 132 39.70 8.60 -7.25
CA PHE A 132 40.75 7.62 -6.96
C PHE A 132 41.30 7.05 -8.26
N ASN A 133 42.52 6.50 -8.21
CA ASN A 133 43.21 5.91 -9.34
C ASN A 133 43.06 4.38 -9.37
N GLN A 134 43.15 3.81 -10.56
CA GLN A 134 43.34 2.38 -10.74
C GLN A 134 44.63 1.93 -10.01
N GLY A 135 44.53 0.84 -9.25
CA GLY A 135 45.61 0.32 -8.42
C GLY A 135 45.64 0.85 -6.99
N ASP A 136 44.87 1.90 -6.67
CA ASP A 136 44.75 2.40 -5.30
C ASP A 136 44.08 1.36 -4.38
N GLU A 137 44.31 1.47 -3.08
CA GLU A 137 43.61 0.67 -2.09
C GLU A 137 42.11 1.05 -2.06
N GLY A 138 41.22 0.06 -2.03
CA GLY A 138 39.78 0.30 -1.89
C GLY A 138 39.41 0.79 -0.49
N ARG A 139 39.19 2.10 -0.31
CA ARG A 139 38.88 2.71 1.00
C ARG A 139 37.44 3.15 1.21
N SER A 140 36.69 3.43 0.15
CA SER A 140 35.31 3.91 0.27
C SER A 140 34.42 3.43 -0.87
N TRP A 141 33.11 3.38 -0.61
CA TRP A 141 32.05 3.16 -1.59
C TRP A 141 31.30 4.48 -1.81
N TYR A 142 30.92 4.76 -3.05
CA TYR A 142 30.34 6.04 -3.45
C TYR A 142 29.01 5.84 -4.18
N ILE A 143 28.08 6.77 -3.96
CA ILE A 143 26.79 6.85 -4.65
C ILE A 143 26.65 8.28 -5.19
N ILE A 144 26.26 8.42 -6.45
CA ILE A 144 26.15 9.72 -7.12
C ILE A 144 24.78 10.34 -6.81
N LEU A 145 24.78 11.46 -6.08
CA LEU A 145 23.56 12.25 -5.85
C LEU A 145 23.33 13.29 -6.93
N ARG A 146 24.42 13.90 -7.41
CA ARG A 146 24.38 14.91 -8.46
C ARG A 146 25.60 14.81 -9.35
N GLY A 147 25.38 14.98 -10.65
CA GLY A 147 26.43 15.00 -11.66
C GLY A 147 26.79 13.62 -12.23
N SER A 148 27.95 13.51 -12.86
CA SER A 148 28.41 12.32 -13.57
C SER A 148 29.91 12.13 -13.50
N VAL A 149 30.35 10.87 -13.64
CA VAL A 149 31.76 10.48 -13.56
C VAL A 149 32.11 9.49 -14.67
N ASP A 150 33.34 9.59 -15.17
CA ASP A 150 33.90 8.66 -16.14
C ASP A 150 34.73 7.58 -15.44
N VAL A 151 34.51 6.32 -15.86
CA VAL A 151 35.26 5.15 -15.41
C VAL A 151 36.38 4.87 -16.41
N VAL A 152 37.62 5.12 -16.01
CA VAL A 152 38.80 5.06 -16.89
C VAL A 152 39.67 3.88 -16.52
N ILE A 153 40.03 3.04 -17.49
CA ILE A 153 40.93 1.89 -17.30
C ILE A 153 42.19 2.08 -18.15
N HIS A 154 43.35 1.86 -17.53
CA HIS A 154 44.65 1.94 -18.18
C HIS A 154 44.70 1.01 -19.41
N GLY A 155 45.08 1.57 -20.56
CA GLY A 155 45.11 0.85 -21.85
C GLY A 155 43.77 0.70 -22.56
N LYS A 156 42.65 1.09 -21.94
CA LYS A 156 41.31 1.08 -22.56
C LYS A 156 40.65 2.47 -22.67
N GLY A 157 41.15 3.46 -21.93
CA GLY A 157 40.54 4.79 -21.87
C GLY A 157 39.25 4.78 -21.06
N THR A 158 38.32 5.70 -21.36
CA THR A 158 37.00 5.75 -20.72
C THR A 158 36.15 4.57 -21.17
N VAL A 159 35.81 3.69 -20.23
CA VAL A 159 35.05 2.46 -20.49
C VAL A 159 33.55 2.68 -20.37
N THR A 160 33.13 3.51 -19.42
CA THR A 160 31.73 3.90 -19.24
C THR A 160 31.63 5.21 -18.46
N THR A 161 30.45 5.83 -18.50
CA THR A 161 30.11 7.01 -17.70
C THR A 161 28.96 6.64 -16.78
N LEU A 162 29.06 6.99 -15.50
CA LEU A 162 28.02 6.79 -14.48
C LEU A 162 27.30 8.11 -14.21
N GLN A 163 26.01 8.03 -13.92
CA GLN A 163 25.12 9.19 -13.73
C GLN A 163 24.47 9.20 -12.34
N GLU A 164 23.68 10.23 -12.07
CA GLU A 164 22.89 10.36 -10.84
C GLU A 164 22.08 9.10 -10.54
N GLY A 165 22.19 8.58 -9.32
CA GLY A 165 21.54 7.35 -8.88
C GLY A 165 22.36 6.08 -9.08
N ASP A 166 23.51 6.13 -9.75
CA ASP A 166 24.47 5.02 -9.83
C ASP A 166 25.42 5.00 -8.62
N ASP A 167 26.06 3.85 -8.39
CA ASP A 167 27.07 3.65 -7.35
C ASP A 167 28.35 2.99 -7.89
N PHE A 168 29.48 3.20 -7.22
CA PHE A 168 30.77 2.65 -7.63
C PHE A 168 31.76 2.46 -6.48
N GLY A 169 32.78 1.64 -6.72
CA GLY A 169 33.86 1.39 -5.76
C GLY A 169 33.56 0.29 -4.72
N LYS A 170 32.41 -0.40 -4.81
CA LYS A 170 32.03 -1.49 -3.90
C LYS A 170 32.95 -2.72 -4.00
N LEU A 171 33.36 -3.11 -5.21
CA LEU A 171 34.11 -4.36 -5.48
C LEU A 171 35.45 -4.45 -4.73
N ALA A 172 36.19 -3.35 -4.66
CA ALA A 172 37.48 -3.30 -3.98
C ALA A 172 37.37 -3.48 -2.46
N LEU A 173 36.22 -3.11 -1.87
CA LEU A 173 35.96 -3.29 -0.44
C LEU A 173 35.64 -4.76 -0.11
N ILE A 174 34.86 -5.43 -0.98
CA ILE A 174 34.42 -6.81 -0.76
C ILE A 174 35.57 -7.80 -0.95
N ASN A 175 36.35 -7.62 -2.01
CA ASN A 175 37.41 -8.56 -2.39
C ASN A 175 38.76 -8.26 -1.75
N ASP A 176 38.84 -7.20 -0.93
CA ASP A 176 40.08 -6.64 -0.39
C ASP A 176 41.18 -6.50 -1.46
N ALA A 177 40.78 -5.95 -2.61
CA ALA A 177 41.59 -5.88 -3.82
C ALA A 177 41.82 -4.41 -4.25
N PRO A 178 42.90 -4.11 -5.01
CA PRO A 178 43.12 -2.78 -5.58
C PRO A 178 41.99 -2.31 -6.50
N ARG A 179 41.84 -0.99 -6.67
CA ARG A 179 40.88 -0.38 -7.61
C ARG A 179 41.11 -0.88 -9.03
N ALA A 180 40.06 -1.39 -9.67
CA ALA A 180 40.12 -1.88 -11.05
C ALA A 180 40.09 -0.76 -12.11
N ALA A 181 39.71 0.46 -11.73
CA ALA A 181 39.57 1.62 -12.62
C ALA A 181 39.81 2.92 -11.85
N THR A 182 40.15 3.98 -12.58
CA THR A 182 40.22 5.38 -12.13
C THR A 182 38.84 6.03 -12.31
N ILE A 183 38.40 6.85 -11.35
CA ILE A 183 37.15 7.61 -11.46
C ILE A 183 37.46 9.09 -11.58
N VAL A 184 36.95 9.72 -12.63
CA VAL A 184 37.16 11.15 -12.94
C VAL A 184 35.82 11.86 -13.07
N LEU A 185 35.68 13.02 -12.45
CA LEU A 185 34.48 13.84 -12.59
C LEU A 185 34.32 14.34 -14.01
N ARG A 186 33.12 14.19 -14.56
CA ARG A 186 32.80 14.64 -15.92
C ARG A 186 32.31 16.09 -15.96
N GLU A 187 31.68 16.55 -14.89
CA GLU A 187 31.10 17.89 -14.78
C GLU A 187 31.41 18.56 -13.44
N ASP A 188 31.11 19.85 -13.37
CA ASP A 188 31.29 20.66 -12.17
C ASP A 188 30.18 20.37 -11.14
N ASN A 189 30.49 20.58 -9.86
CA ASN A 189 29.56 20.44 -8.73
C ASN A 189 28.93 19.04 -8.57
N CYS A 190 29.74 17.99 -8.70
CA CYS A 190 29.29 16.63 -8.40
C CYS A 190 29.14 16.42 -6.89
N HIS A 191 28.07 15.74 -6.50
CA HIS A 191 27.76 15.39 -5.11
C HIS A 191 27.68 13.88 -4.94
N PHE A 192 28.28 13.37 -3.87
CA PHE A 192 28.37 11.95 -3.57
C PHE A 192 27.94 11.66 -2.13
N LEU A 193 27.35 10.49 -1.94
CA LEU A 193 27.32 9.84 -0.63
C LEU A 193 28.47 8.84 -0.56
N ARG A 194 29.23 8.87 0.54
CA ARG A 194 30.42 8.05 0.75
C ARG A 194 30.28 7.21 2.01
N VAL A 195 30.67 5.94 1.92
CA VAL A 195 30.76 5.02 3.05
C VAL A 195 32.17 4.45 3.12
N ASP A 196 32.82 4.60 4.27
CA ASP A 196 34.17 4.11 4.51
C ASP A 196 34.25 2.59 4.70
N LYS A 197 35.39 1.99 4.32
CA LYS A 197 35.64 0.53 4.38
C LYS A 197 35.36 -0.05 5.77
N GLU A 198 35.80 0.62 6.82
CA GLU A 198 35.59 0.19 8.21
C GLU A 198 34.10 0.13 8.55
N ASN A 199 33.35 1.18 8.19
CA ASN A 199 31.91 1.26 8.41
C ASN A 199 31.15 0.28 7.53
N PHE A 200 31.55 0.10 6.26
CA PHE A 200 30.97 -0.87 5.34
C PHE A 200 31.10 -2.30 5.88
N ASN A 201 32.30 -2.68 6.32
CA ASN A 201 32.56 -3.99 6.90
C ASN A 201 31.89 -4.17 8.27
N ARG A 202 31.81 -3.09 9.07
CA ARG A 202 31.07 -3.10 10.35
C ARG A 202 29.59 -3.39 10.11
N ILE A 203 28.93 -2.69 9.20
CA ILE A 203 27.51 -2.90 8.89
C ILE A 203 27.27 -4.33 8.41
N LEU A 204 28.11 -4.86 7.52
CA LEU A 204 27.99 -6.26 7.07
C LEU A 204 28.12 -7.25 8.24
N ARG A 205 29.12 -7.07 9.11
CA ARG A 205 29.32 -7.91 10.30
C ARG A 205 28.17 -7.78 11.29
N ASP A 206 27.65 -6.59 11.51
CA ASP A 206 26.56 -6.34 12.47
C ASP A 206 25.26 -6.97 11.96
N VAL A 207 24.99 -6.90 10.65
CA VAL A 207 23.86 -7.60 10.03
C VAL A 207 24.02 -9.12 10.18
N GLU A 208 25.20 -9.68 9.91
CA GLU A 208 25.46 -11.11 10.10
C GLU A 208 25.37 -11.53 11.58
N ALA A 209 25.92 -10.75 12.50
CA ALA A 209 25.90 -11.02 13.94
C ALA A 209 24.49 -10.91 14.54
N ASN A 210 23.64 -10.05 13.97
CA ASN A 210 22.24 -9.93 14.36
C ASN A 210 21.34 -10.95 13.64
N THR A 211 21.85 -11.72 12.68
CA THR A 211 21.09 -12.73 11.94
C THR A 211 21.37 -14.14 12.48
N VAL A 212 20.33 -14.88 12.86
CA VAL A 212 20.42 -16.30 13.22
C VAL A 212 19.82 -17.14 12.09
N ARG A 213 20.59 -18.11 11.58
CA ARG A 213 20.15 -19.03 10.53
C ARG A 213 20.08 -20.45 11.06
N LEU A 214 18.88 -21.00 11.12
CA LEU A 214 18.64 -22.39 11.47
C LEU A 214 18.73 -23.23 10.21
N LYS A 215 19.53 -24.31 10.26
CA LYS A 215 19.76 -25.21 9.14
C LYS A 215 19.28 -26.63 9.44
N GLU A 216 18.59 -27.23 8.49
CA GLU A 216 18.27 -28.67 8.48
C GLU A 216 18.80 -29.30 7.21
N HIS A 217 19.49 -30.44 7.33
CA HIS A 217 20.13 -31.13 6.21
C HIS A 217 21.01 -30.20 5.34
N GLY A 218 21.70 -29.24 5.98
CA GLY A 218 22.59 -28.29 5.32
C GLY A 218 21.91 -27.12 4.61
N LYS A 219 20.56 -27.02 4.64
CA LYS A 219 19.80 -25.91 4.03
C LYS A 219 19.28 -24.97 5.10
N ASP A 220 19.30 -23.66 4.83
CA ASP A 220 18.65 -22.66 5.68
C ASP A 220 17.13 -22.89 5.67
N VAL A 221 16.52 -23.13 6.84
CA VAL A 221 15.08 -23.39 6.97
C VAL A 221 14.33 -22.31 7.75
N LEU A 222 15.05 -21.50 8.54
CA LEU A 222 14.50 -20.32 9.23
C LEU A 222 15.63 -19.30 9.46
N VAL A 223 15.35 -18.05 9.10
CA VAL A 223 16.26 -16.91 9.24
C VAL A 223 15.59 -15.90 10.16
N LEU A 224 16.27 -15.58 11.24
CA LEU A 224 15.79 -14.67 12.28
C LEU A 224 16.71 -13.46 12.37
N GLU A 225 16.17 -12.27 12.59
CA GLU A 225 16.94 -11.05 12.82
C GLU A 225 16.66 -10.52 14.23
N LYS A 226 17.72 -10.22 14.97
CA LYS A 226 17.65 -9.73 16.35
C LYS A 226 17.04 -8.32 16.36
N ILE A 227 16.09 -8.10 17.25
CA ILE A 227 15.49 -6.78 17.43
C ILE A 227 16.46 -5.92 18.26
N SER A 228 17.01 -4.89 17.64
CA SER A 228 17.76 -3.83 18.33
C SER A 228 16.75 -2.82 18.91
N ALA A 229 16.55 -2.82 20.24
CA ALA A 229 15.53 -1.99 20.91
C ALA A 229 16.01 -0.54 21.24
N PRO A 230 15.11 0.45 21.50
CA PRO A 230 13.64 0.41 21.47
C PRO A 230 12.95 1.64 20.80
N HIS A 231 12.02 1.47 19.86
CA HIS A 231 10.98 2.50 19.54
C HIS A 231 9.54 1.98 19.63
N SER A 232 9.33 0.73 20.07
CA SER A 232 8.01 0.19 20.35
C SER A 232 8.05 -0.59 21.66
N ALA A 233 7.31 -0.11 22.66
CA ALA A 233 7.11 -0.79 23.95
C ALA A 233 6.37 -2.14 23.80
N ILE A 234 5.90 -2.49 22.59
CA ILE A 234 5.07 -3.68 22.32
C ILE A 234 5.95 -4.91 22.03
N CYS A 235 7.16 -4.72 21.48
CA CYS A 235 8.03 -5.82 21.05
C CYS A 235 9.15 -6.17 22.05
N SER A 236 9.19 -5.54 23.23
CA SER A 236 10.25 -5.71 24.22
C SER A 236 10.40 -7.12 24.78
N HIS A 237 9.41 -8.00 24.56
CA HIS A 237 9.44 -9.39 25.02
C HIS A 237 10.09 -10.36 24.04
N PHE A 238 10.21 -10.01 22.75
CA PHE A 238 10.74 -10.91 21.73
C PHE A 238 12.11 -10.44 21.23
N LYS A 239 13.10 -11.32 21.32
CA LYS A 239 14.49 -10.99 20.97
C LYS A 239 14.76 -11.02 19.46
N TYR A 240 13.93 -11.71 18.68
CA TYR A 240 14.13 -11.95 17.26
C TYR A 240 12.82 -11.84 16.45
N THR A 241 12.96 -11.44 15.18
CA THR A 241 11.90 -11.39 14.16
C THR A 241 12.19 -12.42 13.07
N VAL A 242 11.15 -12.95 12.43
CA VAL A 242 11.29 -13.91 11.31
C VAL A 242 11.47 -13.13 10.02
N MET A 243 12.58 -13.35 9.32
CA MET A 243 12.87 -12.70 8.03
C MET A 243 12.53 -13.59 6.84
N ALA A 244 12.77 -14.90 6.98
CA ALA A 244 12.43 -15.89 5.97
C ALA A 244 12.39 -17.27 6.63
N GLY A 245 11.61 -18.20 6.09
CA GLY A 245 11.61 -19.57 6.55
C GLY A 245 10.76 -20.47 5.67
N THR A 246 10.94 -21.77 5.86
CA THR A 246 9.96 -22.74 5.33
C THR A 246 8.65 -22.57 6.11
N PRO A 247 7.49 -22.75 5.45
CA PRO A 247 6.20 -22.62 6.10
C PRO A 247 6.10 -23.39 7.43
N GLN A 248 6.54 -24.66 7.41
CA GLN A 248 6.49 -25.55 8.57
C GLN A 248 7.33 -25.00 9.72
N LYS A 249 8.58 -24.54 9.45
CA LYS A 249 9.45 -24.01 10.49
C LYS A 249 9.00 -22.69 11.06
N MET A 250 8.35 -21.86 10.25
CA MET A 250 7.72 -20.63 10.73
C MET A 250 6.60 -20.95 11.73
N LEU A 251 5.73 -21.91 11.40
CA LEU A 251 4.67 -22.37 12.30
C LEU A 251 5.23 -22.98 13.60
N GLU A 252 6.20 -23.89 13.49
CA GLU A 252 6.87 -24.52 14.65
C GLU A 252 7.47 -23.45 15.57
N HIS A 253 8.21 -22.50 15.02
CA HIS A 253 8.80 -21.40 15.78
C HIS A 253 7.75 -20.55 16.51
N LEU A 254 6.64 -20.23 15.86
CA LEU A 254 5.55 -19.45 16.46
C LEU A 254 4.88 -20.20 17.61
N LEU A 255 4.57 -21.50 17.41
CA LEU A 255 4.01 -22.34 18.45
C LEU A 255 4.94 -22.42 19.66
N GLU A 256 6.25 -22.58 19.44
CA GLU A 256 7.22 -22.76 20.52
C GLU A 256 7.55 -21.50 21.31
N THR A 257 7.53 -20.32 20.67
CA THR A 257 8.09 -19.10 21.27
C THR A 257 7.07 -18.04 21.64
N ARG A 258 5.84 -18.11 21.09
CA ARG A 258 4.87 -17.00 21.16
C ARG A 258 3.56 -17.37 21.86
N LEU A 259 3.30 -18.67 22.05
CA LEU A 259 2.03 -19.20 22.56
C LEU A 259 2.18 -19.93 23.89
N ASP A 260 3.24 -19.62 24.64
CA ASP A 260 3.37 -20.08 26.02
C ASP A 260 2.53 -19.20 26.95
N GLY A 261 1.32 -19.67 27.27
CA GLY A 261 0.39 -19.07 28.25
C GLY A 261 0.87 -19.04 29.71
N ARG A 262 2.18 -19.19 29.98
CA ARG A 262 2.79 -18.92 31.28
C ARG A 262 4.13 -18.23 31.06
N GLY A 263 4.29 -17.05 31.66
CA GLY A 263 5.59 -16.38 31.75
C GLY A 263 6.67 -17.40 32.11
N GLY A 264 7.74 -17.40 31.32
CA GLY A 264 8.79 -18.41 31.36
C GLY A 264 9.26 -18.68 32.78
N GLY A 265 8.89 -19.85 33.30
CA GLY A 265 9.56 -20.49 34.43
C GLY A 265 10.92 -21.00 33.95
N GLY A 266 11.89 -20.09 33.87
CA GLY A 266 13.27 -20.36 33.47
C GLY A 266 14.20 -19.20 33.77
N GLY A 267 13.93 -18.44 34.83
CA GLY A 267 14.73 -17.32 35.29
C GLY A 267 14.21 -16.86 36.65
N VAL A 268 15.07 -16.91 37.67
CA VAL A 268 14.74 -16.59 39.06
C VAL A 268 14.30 -15.13 39.18
N GLY A 269 13.06 -14.90 39.62
CA GLY A 269 12.61 -13.65 40.26
C GLY A 269 12.01 -12.59 39.34
N GLY A 270 10.67 -12.49 39.35
CA GLY A 270 9.94 -11.33 38.79
C GLY A 270 8.48 -11.64 38.51
N ARG A 271 7.57 -11.20 39.39
CA ARG A 271 6.11 -11.22 39.17
C ARG A 271 5.74 -10.15 38.15
N ASP A 272 5.85 -10.42 36.86
CA ASP A 272 5.21 -9.62 35.82
C ASP A 272 4.37 -10.54 34.93
N SER A 273 3.13 -10.78 35.35
CA SER A 273 2.09 -11.40 34.53
C SER A 273 1.75 -10.47 33.36
N LEU A 274 1.92 -10.96 32.12
CA LEU A 274 1.52 -10.26 30.90
C LEU A 274 0.04 -9.82 30.98
N PRO A 275 -0.31 -8.59 30.59
CA PRO A 275 -1.70 -8.24 30.29
C PRO A 275 -2.11 -9.01 29.02
N SER A 276 -3.23 -9.74 29.12
CA SER A 276 -3.87 -10.53 28.06
C SER A 276 -4.33 -9.74 26.81
N SER A 277 -3.97 -8.45 26.71
CA SER A 277 -4.43 -7.51 25.70
C SER A 277 -3.34 -6.93 24.80
N THR A 278 -2.11 -7.44 24.84
CA THR A 278 -1.03 -6.99 23.94
C THR A 278 -1.02 -7.84 22.68
N THR A 279 -1.43 -7.23 21.58
CA THR A 279 -1.45 -7.82 20.24
C THR A 279 -0.04 -8.17 19.81
N ASP A 280 0.21 -9.44 19.44
CA ASP A 280 1.51 -9.86 18.92
C ASP A 280 1.52 -9.67 17.39
N PRO A 281 2.18 -8.62 16.86
CA PRO A 281 2.11 -8.30 15.43
C PRO A 281 2.68 -9.39 14.53
N LEU A 282 3.73 -10.11 14.97
CA LEU A 282 4.32 -11.17 14.15
C LEU A 282 3.41 -12.39 14.05
N LEU A 283 2.68 -12.68 15.13
CA LEU A 283 1.69 -13.75 15.11
C LEU A 283 0.51 -13.34 14.22
N GLU A 284 0.00 -12.11 14.34
CA GLU A 284 -1.06 -11.62 13.46
C GLU A 284 -0.65 -11.62 11.99
N ASP A 285 0.58 -11.18 11.67
CA ASP A 285 1.14 -11.23 10.32
C ASP A 285 1.07 -12.66 9.77
N PHE A 286 1.54 -13.66 10.53
CA PHE A 286 1.44 -15.06 10.10
C PHE A 286 -0.02 -15.51 9.93
N LEU A 287 -0.87 -15.25 10.93
CA LEU A 287 -2.27 -15.67 10.91
C LEU A 287 -3.02 -15.13 9.70
N LEU A 288 -2.82 -13.85 9.36
CA LEU A 288 -3.46 -13.20 8.23
C LEU A 288 -2.85 -13.58 6.87
N THR A 289 -1.56 -13.92 6.83
CA THR A 289 -0.84 -14.13 5.55
C THR A 289 -0.51 -15.60 5.23
N HIS A 290 -0.75 -16.54 6.15
CA HIS A 290 -0.40 -17.95 5.96
C HIS A 290 -0.90 -18.52 4.63
N ILE A 291 -2.09 -18.15 4.18
CA ILE A 291 -2.70 -18.63 2.92
C ILE A 291 -1.83 -18.40 1.67
N ILE A 292 -0.88 -17.46 1.70
CA ILE A 292 0.03 -17.15 0.58
C ILE A 292 1.10 -18.25 0.42
N PHE A 293 1.62 -18.78 1.53
CA PHE A 293 2.79 -19.68 1.54
C PHE A 293 2.53 -21.04 2.21
N MET A 294 1.46 -21.14 3.00
CA MET A 294 0.94 -22.32 3.67
C MET A 294 -0.58 -22.34 3.48
N PRO A 295 -1.10 -22.91 2.39
CA PRO A 295 -2.53 -23.07 2.21
C PRO A 295 -3.17 -23.75 3.41
N THR A 296 -4.42 -23.42 3.73
CA THR A 296 -5.07 -23.82 4.97
C THR A 296 -5.07 -25.34 5.21
N HIS A 297 -5.15 -26.14 4.16
CA HIS A 297 -5.03 -27.59 4.27
C HIS A 297 -3.67 -28.06 4.82
N GLN A 298 -2.57 -27.39 4.45
CA GLN A 298 -1.24 -27.68 4.97
C GLN A 298 -1.10 -27.21 6.42
N LEU A 299 -1.63 -26.02 6.75
CA LEU A 299 -1.67 -25.52 8.12
C LEU A 299 -2.39 -26.51 9.04
N VAL A 300 -3.61 -26.93 8.67
CA VAL A 300 -4.39 -27.93 9.41
C VAL A 300 -3.62 -29.23 9.55
N THR A 301 -2.99 -29.72 8.47
CA THR A 301 -2.17 -30.96 8.52
C THR A 301 -1.05 -30.86 9.54
N GLU A 302 -0.34 -29.72 9.59
CA GLU A 302 0.74 -29.51 10.56
C GLU A 302 0.21 -29.35 11.99
N LEU A 303 -0.91 -28.65 12.21
CA LEU A 303 -1.53 -28.54 13.53
C LEU A 303 -2.01 -29.90 14.07
N VAL A 304 -2.63 -30.72 13.20
CA VAL A 304 -3.00 -32.11 13.49
C VAL A 304 -1.77 -32.96 13.76
N ARG A 305 -0.60 -32.65 13.19
CA ARG A 305 0.64 -33.36 13.54
C ARG A 305 1.16 -32.96 14.92
N GLN A 306 1.00 -31.70 15.32
CA GLN A 306 1.53 -31.14 16.56
C GLN A 306 0.67 -31.47 17.81
N TYR A 307 -0.65 -31.56 17.67
CA TYR A 307 -1.57 -31.81 18.78
C TYR A 307 -1.47 -33.22 19.41
N PRO A 308 -1.38 -34.32 18.63
CA PRO A 308 -1.32 -35.67 19.14
C PRO A 308 0.12 -36.18 19.29
N LEU A 309 1.15 -35.31 19.32
CA LEU A 309 2.57 -35.71 19.41
C LEU A 309 2.82 -36.68 20.57
N GLN A 310 2.66 -37.95 20.28
CA GLN A 310 2.87 -39.09 21.16
C GLN A 310 4.20 -39.69 20.71
N PHE A 311 5.28 -38.93 20.88
CA PHE A 311 6.60 -39.51 20.71
C PHE A 311 6.75 -40.59 21.79
N TYR A 312 6.81 -41.84 21.35
CA TYR A 312 7.03 -43.04 22.17
C TYR A 312 8.36 -43.01 22.96
N LEU A 313 9.13 -41.92 22.93
CA LEU A 313 10.50 -41.86 23.43
C LEU A 313 10.80 -40.76 24.46
N LEU A 314 9.84 -39.91 24.86
CA LEU A 314 10.01 -39.04 26.04
C LEU A 314 8.75 -39.02 26.92
N HIS A 315 8.88 -39.56 28.13
CA HIS A 315 7.86 -39.61 29.18
C HIS A 315 7.53 -38.23 29.81
N CYS A 316 7.68 -37.11 29.09
CA CYS A 316 7.51 -35.78 29.67
C CYS A 316 6.07 -35.28 29.51
N ARG A 317 5.22 -35.59 30.50
CA ARG A 317 3.81 -35.15 30.58
C ARG A 317 3.63 -33.64 30.37
N GLU A 318 4.57 -32.84 30.88
CA GLU A 318 4.52 -31.38 30.77
C GLU A 318 4.72 -30.88 29.33
N PHE A 319 5.59 -31.54 28.56
CA PHE A 319 5.83 -31.19 27.16
C PHE A 319 4.58 -31.45 26.31
N MET A 320 3.95 -32.62 26.46
CA MET A 320 2.72 -32.95 25.73
C MET A 320 1.58 -31.97 26.06
N LEU A 321 1.46 -31.60 27.34
CA LEU A 321 0.50 -30.58 27.77
C LEU A 321 0.80 -29.22 27.11
N ALA A 322 2.05 -28.78 27.08
CA ALA A 322 2.44 -27.53 26.43
C ALA A 322 2.09 -27.52 24.94
N CYS A 323 2.35 -28.61 24.20
CA CYS A 323 1.99 -28.72 22.79
C CYS A 323 0.47 -28.58 22.56
N LYS A 324 -0.36 -29.31 23.32
CA LYS A 324 -1.83 -29.21 23.22
C LYS A 324 -2.31 -27.79 23.48
N ARG A 325 -1.79 -27.13 24.53
CA ARG A 325 -2.11 -25.74 24.85
C ARG A 325 -1.77 -24.78 23.72
N ARG A 326 -0.55 -24.86 23.17
CA ARG A 326 -0.08 -23.99 22.09
C ARG A 326 -0.96 -24.13 20.85
N VAL A 327 -1.36 -25.36 20.48
CA VAL A 327 -2.25 -25.58 19.34
C VAL A 327 -3.63 -24.97 19.58
N VAL A 328 -4.26 -25.20 20.73
CA VAL A 328 -5.59 -24.62 21.02
C VAL A 328 -5.52 -23.09 21.07
N GLN A 329 -4.48 -22.52 21.67
CA GLN A 329 -4.26 -21.07 21.70
C GLN A 329 -4.01 -20.49 20.31
N PHE A 330 -3.24 -21.19 19.47
CA PHE A 330 -3.04 -20.82 18.07
C PHE A 330 -4.38 -20.80 17.33
N VAL A 331 -5.17 -21.87 17.43
CA VAL A 331 -6.47 -22.00 16.76
C VAL A 331 -7.43 -20.91 17.22
N HIS A 332 -7.51 -20.65 18.52
CA HIS A 332 -8.31 -19.54 19.04
C HIS A 332 -7.89 -18.20 18.44
N ARG A 333 -6.59 -17.87 18.44
CA ARG A 333 -6.09 -16.62 17.84
C ARG A 333 -6.31 -16.57 16.33
N TRP A 334 -6.14 -17.69 15.64
CA TRP A 334 -6.38 -17.82 14.20
C TRP A 334 -7.83 -17.50 13.84
N VAL A 335 -8.79 -18.09 14.56
CA VAL A 335 -10.22 -17.83 14.36
C VAL A 335 -10.58 -16.38 14.67
N ILE A 336 -10.01 -15.78 15.72
CA ILE A 336 -10.28 -14.38 16.08
C ILE A 336 -9.69 -13.40 15.06
N ALA A 337 -8.45 -13.64 14.60
CA ALA A 337 -7.79 -12.77 13.64
C ALA A 337 -8.42 -12.89 12.25
N VAL A 338 -8.63 -14.11 11.77
CA VAL A 338 -9.10 -14.36 10.40
C VAL A 338 -10.62 -14.26 10.29
N ARG A 339 -11.37 -14.63 11.34
CA ARG A 339 -12.85 -14.62 11.39
C ARG A 339 -13.49 -15.64 10.43
N HIS A 340 -14.61 -15.28 9.80
CA HIS A 340 -15.46 -16.16 9.02
C HIS A 340 -14.78 -16.96 7.88
N PRO A 341 -13.70 -16.51 7.20
CA PRO A 341 -13.04 -17.32 6.18
C PRO A 341 -12.49 -18.65 6.70
N VAL A 342 -12.17 -18.75 8.00
CA VAL A 342 -11.79 -20.04 8.63
C VAL A 342 -12.95 -21.03 8.57
N PHE A 343 -14.18 -20.54 8.76
CA PHE A 343 -15.39 -21.35 8.75
C PHE A 343 -15.92 -21.66 7.35
N GLU A 344 -15.47 -20.94 6.31
CA GLU A 344 -15.84 -21.25 4.92
C GLU A 344 -15.06 -22.43 4.34
N ASP A 345 -13.90 -22.76 4.91
CA ASP A 345 -13.08 -23.87 4.46
C ASP A 345 -13.49 -25.19 5.14
N HIS A 346 -13.92 -26.16 4.33
CA HIS A 346 -14.44 -27.43 4.84
C HIS A 346 -13.43 -28.22 5.67
N ARG A 347 -12.13 -28.17 5.31
CA ARG A 347 -11.07 -28.88 6.06
C ARG A 347 -10.82 -28.23 7.42
N SER A 348 -10.87 -26.90 7.48
CA SER A 348 -10.79 -26.14 8.72
C SER A 348 -11.96 -26.45 9.65
N LEU A 349 -13.19 -26.46 9.13
CA LEU A 349 -14.37 -26.84 9.92
C LEU A 349 -14.26 -28.24 10.52
N ALA A 350 -13.95 -29.25 9.70
CA ALA A 350 -13.80 -30.63 10.17
C ALA A 350 -12.73 -30.73 11.26
N PHE A 351 -11.59 -30.04 11.08
CA PHE A 351 -10.53 -29.98 12.09
C PHE A 351 -10.97 -29.31 13.40
N LEU A 352 -11.73 -28.20 13.34
CA LEU A 352 -12.22 -27.54 14.55
C LEU A 352 -13.17 -28.44 15.35
N GLU A 353 -14.06 -29.16 14.67
CA GLU A 353 -14.99 -30.10 15.31
C GLU A 353 -14.26 -31.30 15.94
N GLU A 354 -13.27 -31.86 15.22
CA GLU A 354 -12.43 -32.95 15.72
C GLU A 354 -11.59 -32.51 16.93
N LEU A 355 -10.91 -31.36 16.83
CA LEU A 355 -10.11 -30.80 17.91
C LEU A 355 -10.95 -30.50 19.17
N ALA A 356 -12.19 -30.02 19.01
CA ALA A 356 -13.07 -29.78 20.14
C ALA A 356 -13.40 -31.08 20.88
N THR A 357 -13.71 -32.14 20.13
CA THR A 357 -14.04 -33.47 20.65
C THR A 357 -12.82 -34.10 21.36
N ASP A 358 -11.64 -34.00 20.74
CA ASP A 358 -10.39 -34.48 21.32
C ASP A 358 -10.04 -33.73 22.61
N LEU A 359 -10.20 -32.41 22.63
CA LEU A 359 -9.91 -31.58 23.81
C LEU A 359 -10.87 -31.89 24.97
N GLU A 360 -12.16 -32.13 24.69
CA GLU A 360 -13.12 -32.58 25.70
C GLU A 360 -12.69 -33.90 26.34
N THR A 361 -12.24 -34.85 25.50
CA THR A 361 -11.72 -36.14 25.96
C THR A 361 -10.45 -35.98 26.80
N ASP A 362 -9.51 -35.13 26.35
CA ASP A 362 -8.28 -34.82 27.05
C ASP A 362 -8.54 -34.10 28.38
N CYS A 363 -9.57 -33.25 28.49
CA CYS A 363 -9.93 -32.55 29.73
C CYS A 363 -10.40 -33.50 30.84
N ILE A 364 -11.01 -34.64 30.48
CA ILE A 364 -11.36 -35.69 31.44
C ILE A 364 -10.08 -36.29 32.06
N GLN A 365 -9.06 -36.49 31.24
CA GLN A 365 -7.79 -37.04 31.69
C GLN A 365 -6.94 -35.99 32.43
N TRP A 366 -6.91 -34.76 31.92
CA TRP A 366 -5.99 -33.69 32.30
C TRP A 366 -6.77 -32.43 32.72
N SER A 367 -7.03 -32.30 34.03
CA SER A 367 -7.75 -31.15 34.60
C SER A 367 -7.09 -29.79 34.38
N SER A 368 -5.82 -29.75 33.94
CA SER A 368 -5.08 -28.53 33.67
C SER A 368 -5.38 -27.88 32.31
N LEU A 369 -6.28 -28.45 31.49
CA LEU A 369 -6.70 -27.94 30.16
C LEU A 369 -8.01 -27.13 30.18
N GLN A 370 -8.52 -26.77 31.35
CA GLN A 370 -9.82 -26.08 31.47
C GLN A 370 -9.83 -24.69 30.82
N GLU A 371 -8.70 -23.97 30.86
CA GLU A 371 -8.55 -22.68 30.17
C GLU A 371 -8.66 -22.90 28.65
N GLU A 372 -7.94 -23.88 28.10
CA GLU A 372 -8.00 -24.24 26.68
C GLU A 372 -9.40 -24.69 26.25
N ALA A 373 -10.11 -25.46 27.08
CA ALA A 373 -11.50 -25.83 26.81
C ALA A 373 -12.42 -24.61 26.71
N SER A 374 -12.19 -23.59 27.55
CA SER A 374 -12.95 -22.33 27.48
C SER A 374 -12.67 -21.54 26.20
N LEU A 375 -11.41 -21.53 25.73
CA LEU A 375 -11.03 -20.92 24.44
C LEU A 375 -11.68 -21.66 23.27
N MET A 376 -11.68 -22.98 23.31
CA MET A 376 -12.31 -23.79 22.26
C MET A 376 -13.83 -23.61 22.26
N HIS A 377 -14.47 -23.52 23.44
CA HIS A 377 -15.89 -23.18 23.53
C HIS A 377 -16.20 -21.82 22.90
N HIS A 378 -15.30 -20.83 23.07
CA HIS A 378 -15.43 -19.54 22.40
C HIS A 378 -15.37 -19.69 20.87
N VAL A 379 -14.41 -20.45 20.34
CA VAL A 379 -14.30 -20.76 18.90
C VAL A 379 -15.59 -21.39 18.37
N MET A 380 -16.12 -22.42 19.04
CA MET A 380 -17.35 -23.08 18.63
C MET A 380 -18.57 -22.17 18.74
N SER A 381 -18.57 -21.21 19.67
CA SER A 381 -19.61 -20.18 19.76
C SER A 381 -19.58 -19.21 18.58
N GLN A 382 -18.38 -18.80 18.12
CA GLN A 382 -18.22 -17.98 16.91
C GLN A 382 -18.70 -18.71 15.66
N LEU A 383 -18.38 -20.01 15.54
CA LEU A 383 -18.86 -20.85 14.45
C LEU A 383 -20.40 -20.90 14.41
N ARG A 384 -21.05 -21.12 15.56
CA ARG A 384 -22.52 -21.11 15.65
C ARG A 384 -23.12 -19.78 15.23
N ARG A 385 -22.57 -18.65 15.71
CA ARG A 385 -23.01 -17.31 15.29
C ARG A 385 -22.89 -17.10 13.79
N TYR A 386 -21.77 -17.52 13.20
CA TYR A 386 -21.57 -17.45 11.76
C TYR A 386 -22.58 -18.30 10.98
N GLN A 387 -22.88 -19.52 11.46
CA GLN A 387 -23.89 -20.38 10.87
C GLN A 387 -25.30 -19.78 10.95
N ASP A 388 -25.66 -19.15 12.07
CA ASP A 388 -26.93 -18.44 12.25
C ASP A 388 -27.04 -17.24 11.29
N GLU A 389 -25.98 -16.44 11.18
CA GLU A 389 -25.90 -15.33 10.20
C GLU A 389 -26.00 -15.84 8.75
N CYS A 390 -25.40 -16.99 8.44
CA CYS A 390 -25.51 -17.63 7.14
C CYS A 390 -26.93 -18.09 6.85
N ALA A 391 -27.62 -18.66 7.83
CA ALA A 391 -29.01 -19.10 7.69
C ALA A 391 -29.96 -17.91 7.46
N LEU A 392 -29.75 -16.78 8.15
CA LEU A 392 -30.55 -15.56 7.99
C LEU A 392 -30.46 -14.94 6.59
N THR A 393 -29.30 -15.09 5.95
CA THR A 393 -29.00 -14.53 4.62
C THR A 393 -28.99 -15.60 3.52
N ALA A 394 -29.37 -16.84 3.85
CA ALA A 394 -29.40 -17.95 2.92
C ALA A 394 -30.36 -17.67 1.76
N GLY A 395 -29.87 -17.87 0.53
CA GLY A 395 -30.66 -17.60 -0.68
C GLY A 395 -30.78 -16.12 -1.01
N GLN A 396 -29.90 -15.27 -0.47
CA GLN A 396 -29.72 -13.89 -0.93
C GLN A 396 -29.44 -13.86 -2.44
N LYS A 397 -30.13 -12.95 -3.12
CA LYS A 397 -30.03 -12.78 -4.58
C LYS A 397 -29.55 -11.39 -4.89
N TRP A 398 -28.51 -11.35 -5.69
CA TRP A 398 -27.96 -10.13 -6.26
C TRP A 398 -28.44 -10.01 -7.71
N THR A 399 -28.83 -8.81 -8.10
CA THR A 399 -29.16 -8.50 -9.48
C THR A 399 -28.16 -7.49 -9.99
N LEU A 400 -27.61 -7.74 -11.17
CA LEU A 400 -26.85 -6.74 -11.91
C LEU A 400 -27.87 -5.97 -12.79
N PRO A 401 -28.36 -4.78 -12.39
CA PRO A 401 -29.24 -3.95 -13.19
C PRO A 401 -28.58 -3.53 -14.50
N PRO A 402 -29.41 -3.09 -15.46
CA PRO A 402 -29.11 -2.22 -16.59
C PRO A 402 -27.64 -1.91 -16.81
N CYS A 403 -27.26 -0.83 -16.14
CA CYS A 403 -25.97 -0.13 -16.04
C CYS A 403 -24.80 -0.93 -15.45
N GLY A 404 -24.99 -2.20 -15.10
CA GLY A 404 -23.96 -3.10 -14.61
C GLY A 404 -23.62 -2.93 -13.12
N GLN A 405 -24.46 -2.26 -12.33
CA GLN A 405 -24.18 -1.95 -10.92
C GLN A 405 -24.93 -2.88 -9.97
N PRO A 406 -24.31 -3.82 -9.22
CA PRO A 406 -25.05 -4.56 -8.19
C PRO A 406 -25.38 -3.64 -7.00
N ILE A 407 -26.24 -2.65 -7.20
CA ILE A 407 -26.74 -1.70 -6.21
C ILE A 407 -28.25 -1.95 -6.09
N CYS A 408 -28.60 -3.16 -5.70
CA CYS A 408 -29.81 -3.41 -4.92
C CYS A 408 -29.44 -3.70 -3.46
N LEU A 409 -28.37 -3.08 -2.95
CA LEU A 409 -27.96 -3.23 -1.55
C LEU A 409 -28.71 -2.32 -0.58
N PHE A 410 -29.36 -1.25 -1.05
CA PHE A 410 -29.98 -0.27 -0.14
C PHE A 410 -31.31 0.22 -0.70
N ASN A 411 -32.25 -0.70 -0.87
CA ASN A 411 -33.66 -0.31 -0.78
C ASN A 411 -33.81 0.27 0.63
N GLY A 412 -34.35 1.49 0.76
CA GLY A 412 -34.28 2.37 1.93
C GLY A 412 -34.83 1.88 3.29
N SER A 413 -34.83 0.57 3.58
CA SER A 413 -34.87 0.05 4.95
C SER A 413 -33.49 0.18 5.57
N THR A 414 -33.36 1.11 6.49
CA THR A 414 -32.15 1.59 7.17
C THR A 414 -31.44 0.57 8.08
N GLU A 415 -31.73 -0.74 8.03
CA GLU A 415 -31.38 -1.61 9.15
C GLU A 415 -30.37 -2.74 8.94
N ASP A 416 -30.00 -3.19 7.73
CA ASP A 416 -29.01 -4.29 7.65
C ASP A 416 -27.96 -4.11 6.54
N ARG A 417 -26.70 -3.94 6.98
CA ARG A 417 -25.49 -4.10 6.15
C ARG A 417 -25.43 -5.54 5.66
N ARG A 418 -25.30 -5.76 4.35
CA ARG A 418 -25.26 -7.12 3.77
C ARG A 418 -23.94 -7.38 3.05
N VAL A 419 -23.17 -8.31 3.57
CA VAL A 419 -21.90 -8.78 2.99
C VAL A 419 -22.21 -9.71 1.81
N MET A 420 -21.57 -9.50 0.67
CA MET A 420 -21.64 -10.41 -0.46
C MET A 420 -20.76 -11.63 -0.19
N ARG A 421 -21.34 -12.83 -0.23
CA ARG A 421 -20.62 -14.10 -0.02
C ARG A 421 -20.39 -14.85 -1.31
N ALA A 422 -19.34 -15.67 -1.35
CA ALA A 422 -18.97 -16.49 -2.51
C ALA A 422 -20.12 -17.35 -3.06
N THR A 423 -20.97 -17.86 -2.18
CA THR A 423 -22.09 -18.76 -2.49
C THR A 423 -23.38 -18.06 -2.86
N ASP A 424 -23.43 -16.73 -2.76
CA ASP A 424 -24.65 -15.98 -3.09
C ASP A 424 -24.90 -16.03 -4.59
N ASP A 425 -26.17 -16.09 -4.96
CA ASP A 425 -26.57 -16.09 -6.35
C ASP A 425 -26.60 -14.66 -6.91
N ILE A 426 -26.01 -14.50 -8.09
CA ILE A 426 -26.11 -13.30 -8.90
C ILE A 426 -26.82 -13.58 -10.22
N ILE A 427 -27.72 -12.68 -10.58
CA ILE A 427 -28.46 -12.71 -11.84
C ILE A 427 -27.95 -11.58 -12.72
N PHE A 428 -27.45 -11.91 -13.91
CA PHE A 428 -26.93 -10.96 -14.88
C PHE A 428 -27.21 -11.41 -16.32
N ARG A 429 -27.10 -10.47 -17.25
CA ARG A 429 -27.30 -10.69 -18.69
C ARG A 429 -25.96 -10.94 -19.37
N VAL A 430 -25.90 -11.96 -20.23
CA VAL A 430 -24.78 -12.20 -21.15
C VAL A 430 -25.27 -11.96 -22.57
N TYR A 431 -24.64 -11.02 -23.25
CA TYR A 431 -25.03 -10.52 -24.56
C TYR A 431 -24.32 -11.23 -25.71
N CYS A 432 -24.93 -11.21 -26.88
CA CYS A 432 -24.39 -11.65 -28.16
C CYS A 432 -24.02 -10.43 -29.02
N ALA A 433 -23.32 -10.67 -30.14
CA ALA A 433 -22.92 -9.62 -31.07
C ALA A 433 -24.11 -8.84 -31.68
N ASP A 434 -25.27 -9.48 -31.79
CA ASP A 434 -26.53 -8.87 -32.27
C ASP A 434 -27.32 -8.15 -31.17
N HIS A 435 -26.72 -7.96 -29.99
CA HIS A 435 -27.29 -7.33 -28.79
C HIS A 435 -28.46 -8.09 -28.16
N THR A 436 -28.78 -9.30 -28.64
CA THR A 436 -29.63 -10.22 -27.89
C THR A 436 -28.89 -10.70 -26.64
N TYR A 437 -29.62 -11.18 -25.63
CA TYR A 437 -29.01 -11.67 -24.40
C TYR A 437 -29.74 -12.87 -23.82
N CYS A 438 -29.00 -13.63 -23.00
CA CYS A 438 -29.58 -14.60 -22.09
C CYS A 438 -29.38 -14.15 -20.64
N THR A 439 -30.38 -14.41 -19.80
CA THR A 439 -30.28 -14.14 -18.35
C THR A 439 -29.73 -15.37 -17.66
N LEU A 440 -28.64 -15.20 -16.92
CA LEU A 440 -27.93 -16.23 -16.20
C LEU A 440 -28.07 -16.04 -14.69
N ARG A 441 -28.06 -17.14 -13.94
CA ARG A 441 -28.03 -17.18 -12.47
C ARG A 441 -26.86 -18.06 -12.07
N PHE A 442 -25.91 -17.49 -11.33
CA PHE A 442 -24.68 -18.16 -10.91
C PHE A 442 -24.28 -17.74 -9.51
N GLN A 443 -23.49 -18.57 -8.82
CA GLN A 443 -22.83 -18.15 -7.59
C GLN A 443 -21.73 -17.12 -7.91
N LEU A 444 -21.47 -16.16 -7.02
CA LEU A 444 -20.47 -15.11 -7.22
C LEU A 444 -19.03 -15.63 -7.46
N ASN A 445 -18.71 -16.82 -6.96
CA ASN A 445 -17.41 -17.48 -7.18
C ASN A 445 -17.32 -18.28 -8.50
N SER A 446 -18.37 -18.29 -9.33
CA SER A 446 -18.36 -19.04 -10.60
C SER A 446 -17.26 -18.54 -11.53
N THR A 447 -16.61 -19.48 -12.23
CA THR A 447 -15.55 -19.18 -13.20
C THR A 447 -16.11 -18.65 -14.51
N ALA A 448 -15.29 -17.93 -15.28
CA ALA A 448 -15.62 -17.49 -16.64
C ALA A 448 -15.98 -18.69 -17.53
N GLU A 449 -15.30 -19.83 -17.38
CA GLU A 449 -15.63 -21.08 -18.08
C GLU A 449 -17.06 -21.54 -17.79
N THR A 450 -17.45 -21.57 -16.51
CA THR A 450 -18.80 -21.99 -16.09
C THR A 450 -19.87 -21.08 -16.68
N ILE A 451 -19.63 -19.78 -16.68
CA ILE A 451 -20.52 -18.77 -17.25
C ILE A 451 -20.62 -18.95 -18.78
N LYS A 452 -19.48 -19.12 -19.45
CA LYS A 452 -19.38 -19.35 -20.90
C LYS A 452 -20.15 -20.58 -21.35
N VAL A 453 -19.91 -21.74 -20.73
CA VAL A 453 -20.57 -23.01 -21.07
C VAL A 453 -22.08 -22.88 -20.90
N SER A 454 -22.51 -22.27 -19.80
CA SER A 454 -23.94 -22.10 -19.53
C SER A 454 -24.63 -21.10 -20.45
N ALA A 455 -23.93 -20.05 -20.88
CA ALA A 455 -24.41 -19.14 -21.91
C ALA A 455 -24.56 -19.89 -23.24
N ALA A 456 -23.55 -20.69 -23.62
CA ALA A 456 -23.57 -21.50 -24.83
C ALA A 456 -24.76 -22.48 -24.85
N ASP A 457 -25.00 -23.18 -23.73
CA ASP A 457 -26.12 -24.12 -23.61
C ASP A 457 -27.49 -23.43 -23.77
N LYS A 458 -27.69 -22.27 -23.13
CA LYS A 458 -28.94 -21.51 -23.26
C LYS A 458 -29.15 -20.94 -24.65
N LEU A 459 -28.08 -20.51 -25.30
CA LEU A 459 -28.10 -19.97 -26.66
C LEU A 459 -28.04 -21.06 -27.74
N LYS A 460 -27.88 -22.33 -27.35
CA LYS A 460 -27.68 -23.49 -28.23
C LYS A 460 -26.48 -23.34 -29.18
N LEU A 461 -25.39 -22.79 -28.67
CA LEU A 461 -24.12 -22.58 -29.38
C LEU A 461 -23.09 -23.67 -28.99
N ARG A 462 -22.09 -23.92 -29.84
CA ARG A 462 -20.95 -24.78 -29.50
C ARG A 462 -20.01 -24.04 -28.56
N HIS A 463 -19.55 -24.71 -27.49
CA HIS A 463 -18.74 -24.08 -26.45
C HIS A 463 -17.25 -23.92 -26.80
N ASP A 464 -16.70 -24.82 -27.63
CA ASP A 464 -15.25 -24.91 -27.91
C ASP A 464 -14.63 -23.63 -28.49
N ASP A 465 -15.41 -22.88 -29.27
CA ASP A 465 -14.93 -21.69 -29.99
C ASP A 465 -15.30 -20.37 -29.30
N LEU A 466 -16.07 -20.43 -28.21
CA LEU A 466 -16.58 -19.24 -27.52
C LEU A 466 -15.60 -18.71 -26.49
N VAL A 467 -15.67 -17.41 -26.26
CA VAL A 467 -15.01 -16.72 -25.17
C VAL A 467 -15.97 -15.76 -24.48
N LEU A 468 -15.73 -15.54 -23.20
CA LEU A 468 -16.41 -14.52 -22.41
C LEU A 468 -15.62 -13.21 -22.53
N VAL A 469 -16.31 -12.11 -22.78
CA VAL A 469 -15.69 -10.81 -23.10
C VAL A 469 -16.37 -9.70 -22.32
N GLU A 470 -15.59 -8.84 -21.67
CA GLU A 470 -16.06 -7.53 -21.22
C GLU A 470 -15.97 -6.54 -22.39
N VAL A 471 -17.10 -5.95 -22.75
CA VAL A 471 -17.12 -4.80 -23.67
C VAL A 471 -17.34 -3.56 -22.81
N LYS A 472 -16.34 -2.67 -22.76
CA LYS A 472 -16.40 -1.41 -22.02
C LYS A 472 -17.20 -0.37 -22.80
N SER A 473 -17.68 0.68 -22.11
CA SER A 473 -18.37 1.80 -22.77
C SER A 473 -17.47 2.55 -23.77
N SER A 474 -16.15 2.45 -23.64
CA SER A 474 -15.17 2.97 -24.61
C SER A 474 -15.10 2.16 -25.92
N GLY A 475 -15.76 1.01 -26.01
CA GLY A 475 -15.62 0.05 -27.11
C GLY A 475 -14.43 -0.90 -26.98
N GLU A 476 -13.62 -0.75 -25.93
CA GLU A 476 -12.54 -1.68 -25.62
C GLU A 476 -13.10 -3.06 -25.23
N ARG A 477 -12.48 -4.12 -25.75
CA ARG A 477 -12.88 -5.50 -25.55
C ARG A 477 -11.80 -6.23 -24.76
N VAL A 478 -12.17 -6.78 -23.60
CA VAL A 478 -11.26 -7.52 -22.72
C VAL A 478 -11.76 -8.96 -22.63
N VAL A 479 -10.96 -9.91 -23.11
CA VAL A 479 -11.29 -11.34 -23.07
C VAL A 479 -10.93 -11.90 -21.69
N PHE A 480 -11.86 -12.60 -21.05
CA PHE A 480 -11.60 -13.29 -19.79
C PHE A 480 -10.88 -14.61 -20.03
N HIS A 481 -9.99 -14.98 -19.10
CA HIS A 481 -9.43 -16.32 -19.03
C HIS A 481 -10.44 -17.27 -18.37
N ASP A 482 -10.46 -18.54 -18.77
CA ASP A 482 -11.44 -19.52 -18.28
C ASP A 482 -11.40 -19.72 -16.75
N SER A 483 -10.23 -19.51 -16.14
CA SER A 483 -10.02 -19.57 -14.69
C SER A 483 -10.39 -18.29 -13.93
N ASP A 484 -10.79 -17.21 -14.61
CA ASP A 484 -11.14 -15.96 -13.94
C ASP A 484 -12.41 -16.12 -13.11
N VAL A 485 -12.45 -15.48 -11.94
CA VAL A 485 -13.54 -15.54 -10.97
C VAL A 485 -13.99 -14.13 -10.58
N SER A 486 -15.16 -14.00 -9.94
CA SER A 486 -15.70 -12.70 -9.50
C SER A 486 -15.98 -11.74 -10.68
N ILE A 487 -16.37 -12.31 -11.83
CA ILE A 487 -16.59 -11.58 -13.08
C ILE A 487 -17.65 -10.48 -12.95
N PRO A 488 -18.86 -10.74 -12.41
CA PRO A 488 -19.93 -9.75 -12.45
C PRO A 488 -19.67 -8.49 -11.61
N THR A 489 -18.90 -8.62 -10.54
CA THR A 489 -18.53 -7.52 -9.65
C THR A 489 -17.28 -6.78 -10.10
N GLY A 490 -16.36 -7.47 -10.81
CA GLY A 490 -15.11 -6.92 -11.31
C GLY A 490 -15.22 -6.06 -12.58
N LEU A 491 -16.41 -5.93 -13.19
CA LEU A 491 -16.61 -5.16 -14.41
C LEU A 491 -16.36 -3.66 -14.22
N SER A 492 -15.83 -3.01 -15.26
CA SER A 492 -15.71 -1.55 -15.34
C SER A 492 -17.09 -0.87 -15.35
N LEU A 493 -17.14 0.44 -15.11
CA LEU A 493 -18.38 1.21 -15.16
C LEU A 493 -19.05 1.08 -16.53
N ASN A 494 -20.35 0.81 -16.53
CA ASN A 494 -21.17 0.62 -17.72
C ASN A 494 -20.69 -0.48 -18.68
N SER A 495 -19.73 -1.32 -18.29
CA SER A 495 -19.34 -2.49 -19.08
C SER A 495 -20.43 -3.55 -19.09
N ARG A 496 -20.38 -4.43 -20.10
CA ARG A 496 -21.28 -5.56 -20.25
C ARG A 496 -20.51 -6.81 -20.62
N ILE A 497 -21.09 -7.95 -20.24
CA ILE A 497 -20.52 -9.27 -20.51
C ILE A 497 -21.13 -9.78 -21.81
N PHE A 498 -20.28 -10.15 -22.74
CA PHE A 498 -20.64 -10.77 -24.01
C PHE A 498 -20.07 -12.18 -24.11
N VAL A 499 -20.72 -12.99 -24.92
CA VAL A 499 -20.19 -14.26 -25.41
C VAL A 499 -20.06 -14.18 -26.93
N SER A 500 -18.89 -14.56 -27.45
CA SER A 500 -18.61 -14.50 -28.89
C SER A 500 -17.61 -15.56 -29.29
N PRO A 501 -17.67 -16.07 -30.53
CA PRO A 501 -16.55 -16.79 -31.13
C PRO A 501 -15.28 -15.94 -31.11
N LYS A 502 -14.12 -16.58 -30.91
CA LYS A 502 -12.80 -15.90 -30.90
C LYS A 502 -12.53 -15.11 -32.18
N ASP A 503 -12.97 -15.62 -33.32
CA ASP A 503 -12.73 -14.99 -34.63
C ASP A 503 -13.64 -13.78 -34.89
N HIS A 504 -14.68 -13.57 -34.07
CA HIS A 504 -15.70 -12.54 -34.27
C HIS A 504 -15.67 -11.44 -33.20
N LEU A 505 -14.60 -11.33 -32.42
CA LEU A 505 -14.48 -10.34 -31.36
C LEU A 505 -14.65 -8.89 -31.88
N ASP A 506 -14.19 -8.61 -33.09
CA ASP A 506 -14.31 -7.28 -33.70
C ASP A 506 -15.76 -6.89 -34.07
N ALA A 507 -16.68 -7.86 -34.13
CA ALA A 507 -18.09 -7.59 -34.35
C ALA A 507 -18.81 -7.10 -33.08
N LEU A 508 -18.19 -7.23 -31.90
CA LEU A 508 -18.77 -6.77 -30.64
C LEU A 508 -18.73 -5.24 -30.56
N THR A 509 -19.92 -4.67 -30.34
CA THR A 509 -20.15 -3.23 -30.24
C THR A 509 -20.86 -2.88 -28.94
N CYS A 510 -20.70 -1.64 -28.48
CA CYS A 510 -21.36 -1.15 -27.28
C CYS A 510 -22.89 -1.16 -27.43
N LEU A 511 -23.59 -1.48 -26.35
CA LEU A 511 -25.03 -1.27 -26.26
C LEU A 511 -25.33 0.21 -26.01
N THR A 512 -26.51 0.67 -26.43
CA THR A 512 -27.01 2.03 -26.14
C THR A 512 -27.04 2.32 -24.63
N GLU A 513 -27.38 1.31 -23.81
CA GLU A 513 -27.39 1.40 -22.34
C GLU A 513 -25.99 1.64 -21.72
N GLN A 514 -24.91 1.47 -22.48
CA GLN A 514 -23.54 1.68 -22.00
C GLN A 514 -23.06 3.13 -22.17
N GLU A 515 -23.73 3.90 -23.03
CA GLU A 515 -23.37 5.29 -23.33
C GLU A 515 -23.65 6.24 -22.15
N GLY A 516 -24.50 5.81 -21.21
CA GLY A 516 -24.86 6.59 -20.03
C GLY A 516 -25.91 7.66 -20.31
N PRO A 517 -26.09 8.63 -19.40
CA PRO A 517 -27.11 9.66 -19.55
C PRO A 517 -26.72 10.70 -20.62
N THR A 518 -27.68 11.09 -21.47
CA THR A 518 -27.52 12.15 -22.48
C THR A 518 -27.91 13.53 -21.96
N GLU A 519 -28.71 13.59 -20.91
CA GLU A 519 -29.13 14.81 -20.22
C GLU A 519 -28.69 14.75 -18.76
N GLY A 520 -28.46 15.91 -18.14
CA GLY A 520 -28.12 15.98 -16.71
C GLY A 520 -29.29 15.49 -15.83
N MET A 521 -29.07 15.41 -14.51
CA MET A 521 -30.14 15.00 -13.60
C MET A 521 -31.39 15.88 -13.74
N ASP A 522 -32.58 15.26 -13.77
CA ASP A 522 -33.88 15.95 -13.67
C ASP A 522 -34.00 16.75 -12.38
N VAL A 523 -33.26 16.36 -11.33
CA VAL A 523 -33.24 17.03 -10.03
C VAL A 523 -32.11 18.04 -9.98
N ASP A 524 -32.44 19.27 -9.58
CA ASP A 524 -31.44 20.32 -9.41
C ASP A 524 -30.55 20.02 -8.20
N LEU A 525 -29.32 19.59 -8.47
CA LEU A 525 -28.27 19.33 -7.50
C LEU A 525 -28.09 20.47 -6.49
N GLU A 526 -28.43 21.69 -6.86
CA GLU A 526 -28.39 22.86 -5.98
C GLU A 526 -29.32 22.76 -4.78
N LEU A 527 -30.44 22.05 -4.88
CA LEU A 527 -31.48 21.94 -3.84
C LEU A 527 -31.00 21.20 -2.58
N PHE A 528 -30.03 20.29 -2.71
CA PHE A 528 -29.52 19.52 -1.59
C PHE A 528 -28.44 20.29 -0.80
N SER A 529 -28.44 20.15 0.52
CA SER A 529 -27.29 20.61 1.31
C SER A 529 -26.03 19.84 0.92
N THR A 530 -24.95 20.55 0.59
CA THR A 530 -23.66 19.90 0.28
C THR A 530 -23.14 19.06 1.46
N LYS A 531 -23.43 19.50 2.70
CA LYS A 531 -23.02 18.79 3.91
C LYS A 531 -23.81 17.48 4.09
N GLU A 532 -25.12 17.50 3.87
CA GLU A 532 -25.96 16.29 3.94
C GLU A 532 -25.56 15.29 2.85
N LEU A 533 -25.30 15.78 1.64
CA LEU A 533 -24.81 14.95 0.55
C LEU A 533 -23.47 14.27 0.90
N ALA A 534 -22.51 15.01 1.47
CA ALA A 534 -21.24 14.44 1.94
C ALA A 534 -21.44 13.41 3.06
N TYR A 535 -22.35 13.67 3.99
CA TYR A 535 -22.68 12.76 5.08
C TYR A 535 -23.23 11.43 4.55
N HIS A 536 -24.22 11.47 3.64
CA HIS A 536 -24.80 10.25 3.06
C HIS A 536 -23.83 9.49 2.16
N ILE A 537 -22.98 10.19 1.38
CA ILE A 537 -21.88 9.54 0.65
C ILE A 537 -20.96 8.83 1.64
N THR A 538 -20.62 9.46 2.76
CA THR A 538 -19.72 8.87 3.76
C THR A 538 -20.32 7.67 4.48
N LEU A 539 -21.60 7.71 4.84
CA LEU A 539 -22.29 6.54 5.42
C LEU A 539 -22.29 5.37 4.44
N PHE A 540 -22.65 5.64 3.18
CA PHE A 540 -22.69 4.61 2.14
C PHE A 540 -21.31 4.00 1.88
N ASP A 541 -20.28 4.83 1.73
CA ASP A 541 -18.90 4.37 1.54
C ASP A 541 -18.39 3.60 2.76
N TRP A 542 -18.80 3.99 3.98
CA TRP A 542 -18.46 3.27 5.21
C TRP A 542 -19.09 1.87 5.23
N ASP A 543 -20.35 1.74 4.84
CA ASP A 543 -21.02 0.45 4.77
C ASP A 543 -20.36 -0.47 3.73
N LEU A 544 -20.02 0.06 2.55
CA LEU A 544 -19.25 -0.70 1.54
C LEU A 544 -17.87 -1.12 2.05
N PHE A 545 -17.14 -0.20 2.69
CA PHE A 545 -15.81 -0.49 3.23
C PHE A 545 -15.87 -1.52 4.36
N TRP A 546 -16.88 -1.46 5.22
CA TRP A 546 -17.09 -2.42 6.31
C TRP A 546 -17.32 -3.84 5.81
N CYS A 547 -17.96 -4.00 4.64
CA CYS A 547 -18.18 -5.30 4.02
C CYS A 547 -16.90 -5.93 3.45
N VAL A 548 -15.82 -5.16 3.25
CA VAL A 548 -14.57 -5.67 2.70
C VAL A 548 -13.80 -6.45 3.77
N HIS A 549 -13.62 -7.75 3.56
CA HIS A 549 -12.74 -8.53 4.42
C HIS A 549 -11.26 -8.32 4.07
N GLU A 550 -10.37 -8.37 5.06
CA GLU A 550 -8.91 -8.19 4.85
C GLU A 550 -8.32 -9.21 3.86
N TYR A 551 -8.86 -10.44 3.84
CA TYR A 551 -8.47 -11.47 2.88
C TYR A 551 -8.81 -11.10 1.43
N GLU A 552 -9.84 -10.30 1.17
CA GLU A 552 -10.13 -9.84 -0.19
C GLU A 552 -8.98 -8.99 -0.74
N LEU A 553 -8.28 -8.24 0.13
CA LEU A 553 -7.07 -7.51 -0.26
C LEU A 553 -5.94 -8.46 -0.64
N ILE A 554 -5.79 -9.59 0.07
CA ILE A 554 -4.77 -10.61 -0.22
C ILE A 554 -5.08 -11.30 -1.54
N TYR A 555 -6.31 -11.79 -1.71
CA TYR A 555 -6.76 -12.45 -2.93
C TYR A 555 -6.64 -11.54 -4.15
N HIS A 556 -6.97 -10.25 -4.01
CA HIS A 556 -6.80 -9.28 -5.08
C HIS A 556 -5.32 -9.05 -5.41
N THR A 557 -4.45 -8.95 -4.40
CA THR A 557 -3.03 -8.62 -4.58
C THR A 557 -2.24 -9.78 -5.19
N PHE A 558 -2.49 -11.01 -4.75
CA PHE A 558 -1.79 -12.22 -5.21
C PHE A 558 -2.51 -12.97 -6.34
N GLY A 559 -3.66 -12.48 -6.78
CA GLY A 559 -4.45 -13.06 -7.87
C GLY A 559 -5.55 -14.00 -7.37
N ARG A 560 -6.80 -13.65 -7.67
CA ARG A 560 -8.01 -14.33 -7.15
C ARG A 560 -8.09 -15.80 -7.57
N HIS A 561 -7.64 -16.10 -8.79
CA HIS A 561 -7.65 -17.45 -9.36
C HIS A 561 -6.74 -18.43 -8.60
N HIS A 562 -5.64 -17.96 -7.98
CA HIS A 562 -4.76 -18.81 -7.17
C HIS A 562 -5.45 -19.35 -5.92
N PHE A 563 -6.42 -18.59 -5.38
CA PHE A 563 -7.17 -18.98 -4.18
C PHE A 563 -8.53 -19.58 -4.51
N GLY A 564 -9.07 -19.37 -5.71
CA GLY A 564 -10.45 -19.73 -6.05
C GLY A 564 -11.49 -18.98 -5.20
N LYS A 565 -11.15 -17.78 -4.74
CA LYS A 565 -11.98 -16.96 -3.83
C LYS A 565 -12.43 -15.66 -4.52
N THR A 566 -13.61 -15.19 -4.15
CA THR A 566 -14.16 -13.91 -4.65
C THR A 566 -13.59 -12.72 -3.89
N THR A 567 -13.63 -11.54 -4.51
CA THR A 567 -13.34 -10.24 -3.87
C THR A 567 -14.49 -9.27 -4.12
N ALA A 568 -15.72 -9.78 -4.14
CA ALA A 568 -16.91 -9.05 -4.56
C ALA A 568 -17.11 -7.74 -3.79
N ASN A 569 -16.91 -7.73 -2.46
CA ASN A 569 -17.12 -6.52 -1.66
C ASN A 569 -16.03 -5.48 -1.97
N LEU A 570 -14.77 -5.92 -2.08
CA LEU A 570 -13.68 -5.05 -2.51
C LEU A 570 -13.93 -4.47 -3.91
N ASP A 571 -14.39 -5.28 -4.86
CA ASP A 571 -14.65 -4.86 -6.24
C ASP A 571 -15.71 -3.76 -6.29
N VAL A 572 -16.82 -3.94 -5.57
CA VAL A 572 -17.89 -2.94 -5.47
C VAL A 572 -17.36 -1.65 -4.85
N PHE A 573 -16.54 -1.75 -3.80
CA PHE A 573 -15.97 -0.58 -3.14
C PHE A 573 -14.93 0.16 -4.01
N LEU A 574 -14.10 -0.55 -4.77
CA LEU A 574 -13.18 0.07 -5.73
C LEU A 574 -13.93 0.70 -6.90
N ARG A 575 -14.98 0.06 -7.37
CA ARG A 575 -15.84 0.59 -8.43
C ARG A 575 -16.56 1.87 -7.99
N ARG A 576 -16.97 1.96 -6.71
CA ARG A 576 -17.57 3.15 -6.10
C ARG A 576 -16.67 4.38 -6.24
N PHE A 577 -15.35 4.24 -6.12
CA PHE A 577 -14.42 5.33 -6.35
C PHE A 577 -14.58 5.92 -7.77
N ASN A 578 -14.56 5.05 -8.79
CA ASN A 578 -14.73 5.47 -10.18
C ASN A 578 -16.11 6.06 -10.43
N GLU A 579 -17.15 5.50 -9.80
CA GLU A 579 -18.52 6.02 -9.92
C GLU A 579 -18.61 7.49 -9.47
N ILE A 580 -18.09 7.82 -8.28
CA ILE A 580 -18.07 9.20 -7.78
C ILE A 580 -17.22 10.09 -8.71
N GLN A 581 -16.06 9.60 -9.15
CA GLN A 581 -15.19 10.34 -10.05
C GLN A 581 -15.89 10.71 -11.36
N PHE A 582 -16.51 9.73 -12.04
CA PHE A 582 -17.19 9.96 -13.31
C PHE A 582 -18.53 10.67 -13.15
N TRP A 583 -19.21 10.56 -12.00
CA TRP A 583 -20.37 11.39 -11.68
C TRP A 583 -20.02 12.88 -11.72
N VAL A 584 -18.92 13.30 -11.08
CA VAL A 584 -18.45 14.69 -11.13
C VAL A 584 -18.22 15.16 -12.57
N VAL A 585 -17.55 14.35 -13.38
CA VAL A 585 -17.26 14.66 -14.79
C VAL A 585 -18.55 14.78 -15.59
N THR A 586 -19.49 13.85 -15.39
CA THR A 586 -20.76 13.75 -16.13
C THR A 586 -21.62 14.99 -15.87
N GLU A 587 -21.83 15.36 -14.60
CA GLU A 587 -22.63 16.54 -14.24
C GLU A 587 -22.04 17.84 -14.79
N LEU A 588 -20.72 18.00 -14.75
CA LEU A 588 -20.06 19.20 -15.27
C LEU A 588 -20.10 19.27 -16.80
N CYS A 589 -19.98 18.13 -17.50
CA CYS A 589 -20.00 18.09 -18.97
C CYS A 589 -21.42 18.26 -19.55
N LEU A 590 -22.44 17.72 -18.88
CA LEU A 590 -23.83 17.84 -19.30
C LEU A 590 -24.46 19.19 -18.93
N THR A 591 -23.85 19.95 -18.01
CA THR A 591 -24.32 21.31 -17.69
C THR A 591 -23.90 22.31 -18.76
N SER A 592 -24.83 22.62 -19.67
CA SER A 592 -24.62 23.57 -20.78
C SER A 592 -24.40 25.01 -20.31
N SER A 593 -25.21 25.50 -19.36
CA SER A 593 -25.14 26.87 -18.83
C SER A 593 -23.83 27.13 -18.07
N LEU A 594 -23.05 28.11 -18.52
CA LEU A 594 -21.78 28.48 -17.88
C LEU A 594 -21.97 28.88 -16.41
N SER A 595 -22.98 29.71 -16.11
CA SER A 595 -23.24 30.17 -14.74
C SER A 595 -23.58 29.00 -13.81
N LYS A 596 -24.46 28.10 -14.26
CA LYS A 596 -24.84 26.88 -13.51
C LYS A 596 -23.64 25.95 -13.32
N ARG A 597 -22.82 25.77 -14.36
CA ARG A 597 -21.62 24.93 -14.30
C ARG A 597 -20.60 25.45 -13.29
N VAL A 598 -20.41 26.78 -13.18
CA VAL A 598 -19.58 27.39 -12.13
C VAL A 598 -20.14 27.12 -10.73
N GLN A 599 -21.46 27.16 -10.56
CA GLN A 599 -22.13 26.84 -9.28
C GLN A 599 -21.95 25.37 -8.89
N ILE A 600 -22.10 24.45 -9.84
CA ILE A 600 -21.87 23.01 -9.66
C ILE A 600 -20.40 22.73 -9.33
N LEU A 601 -19.45 23.33 -10.06
CA LEU A 601 -18.02 23.23 -9.78
C LEU A 601 -17.70 23.64 -8.33
N ARG A 602 -18.22 24.80 -7.90
CA ARG A 602 -18.12 25.28 -6.51
C ARG A 602 -18.74 24.29 -5.53
N LYS A 603 -19.86 23.65 -5.88
CA LYS A 603 -20.54 22.67 -5.03
C LYS A 603 -19.69 21.41 -4.85
N PHE A 604 -19.05 20.89 -5.90
CA PHE A 604 -18.15 19.74 -5.81
C PHE A 604 -16.88 20.03 -4.99
N ILE A 605 -16.29 21.21 -5.12
CA ILE A 605 -15.14 21.60 -4.27
C ILE A 605 -15.56 21.61 -2.79
N LYS A 606 -16.72 22.17 -2.46
CA LYS A 606 -17.26 22.10 -1.08
C LYS A 606 -17.59 20.68 -0.64
N LEU A 607 -18.08 19.83 -1.55
CA LEU A 607 -18.41 18.44 -1.27
C LEU A 607 -17.15 17.67 -0.87
N ALA A 608 -16.07 17.83 -1.64
CA ALA A 608 -14.76 17.26 -1.32
C ALA A 608 -14.27 17.71 0.07
N ASP A 609 -14.38 19.00 0.38
CA ASP A 609 -13.99 19.57 1.67
C ASP A 609 -14.72 18.87 2.84
N TYR A 610 -16.05 18.71 2.74
CA TYR A 610 -16.83 17.99 3.76
C TYR A 610 -16.48 16.50 3.83
N CYS A 611 -16.25 15.82 2.70
CA CYS A 611 -15.79 14.42 2.71
C CYS A 611 -14.45 14.29 3.46
N LYS A 612 -13.52 15.23 3.26
CA LYS A 612 -12.26 15.30 4.00
C LYS A 612 -12.47 15.58 5.49
N GLU A 613 -13.39 16.48 5.86
CA GLU A 613 -13.78 16.75 7.26
C GLU A 613 -14.32 15.49 7.95
N TYR A 614 -15.13 14.70 7.24
CA TYR A 614 -15.64 13.41 7.70
C TYR A 614 -14.60 12.28 7.64
N LYS A 615 -13.35 12.58 7.29
CA LYS A 615 -12.26 11.60 7.13
C LYS A 615 -12.58 10.51 6.10
N ASN A 616 -13.46 10.80 5.15
CA ASN A 616 -13.68 9.96 3.97
C ASN A 616 -12.73 10.42 2.85
N LEU A 617 -11.50 9.91 2.90
CA LEU A 617 -10.49 10.26 1.92
C LEU A 617 -10.76 9.61 0.57
N ASN A 618 -11.46 8.46 0.53
CA ASN A 618 -11.83 7.79 -0.71
C ASN A 618 -12.72 8.68 -1.59
N ALA A 619 -13.84 9.18 -1.05
CA ALA A 619 -14.73 10.09 -1.78
C ALA A 619 -14.06 11.45 -2.08
N PHE A 620 -13.30 11.99 -1.12
CA PHE A 620 -12.53 13.22 -1.32
C PHE A 620 -11.64 13.12 -2.57
N PHE A 621 -10.80 12.09 -2.66
CA PHE A 621 -9.92 11.91 -3.81
C PHE A 621 -10.70 11.58 -5.09
N ALA A 622 -11.79 10.81 -5.02
CA ALA A 622 -12.63 10.54 -6.19
C ALA A 622 -13.17 11.85 -6.80
N ILE A 623 -13.66 12.77 -5.96
CA ILE A 623 -14.16 14.07 -6.42
C ILE A 623 -13.03 14.92 -7.00
N VAL A 624 -11.90 15.03 -6.32
CA VAL A 624 -10.77 15.86 -6.79
C VAL A 624 -10.18 15.31 -8.09
N MET A 625 -10.08 13.98 -8.24
CA MET A 625 -9.67 13.35 -9.50
C MET A 625 -10.71 13.53 -10.61
N GLY A 626 -12.00 13.59 -10.28
CA GLY A 626 -13.06 13.95 -11.23
C GLY A 626 -12.90 15.39 -11.73
N LEU A 627 -12.57 16.33 -10.84
CA LEU A 627 -12.29 17.72 -11.19
C LEU A 627 -10.99 17.90 -12.01
N ASN A 628 -9.98 17.06 -11.76
CA ASN A 628 -8.72 17.06 -12.51
C ASN A 628 -8.81 16.28 -13.84
N ASN A 629 -9.95 15.65 -14.13
CA ASN A 629 -10.16 14.98 -15.40
C ASN A 629 -9.99 15.99 -16.55
N VAL A 630 -9.33 15.57 -17.64
CA VAL A 630 -9.07 16.40 -18.84
C VAL A 630 -10.35 17.06 -19.37
N ALA A 631 -11.51 16.41 -19.23
CA ALA A 631 -12.79 16.96 -19.65
C ALA A 631 -13.27 18.16 -18.85
N VAL A 632 -12.90 18.22 -17.57
CA VAL A 632 -13.25 19.29 -16.64
C VAL A 632 -12.15 20.34 -16.56
N SER A 633 -10.88 19.93 -16.46
CA SER A 633 -9.74 20.85 -16.33
C SER A 633 -9.55 21.76 -17.56
N ARG A 634 -9.92 21.29 -18.76
CA ARG A 634 -9.89 22.10 -20.00
C ARG A 634 -10.92 23.24 -20.04
N LEU A 635 -11.92 23.26 -19.15
CA LEU A 635 -13.02 24.24 -19.16
C LEU A 635 -12.57 25.61 -18.61
N SER A 636 -11.57 26.25 -19.24
CA SER A 636 -10.94 27.49 -18.76
C SER A 636 -11.95 28.58 -18.39
N LEU A 637 -12.93 28.86 -19.25
CA LEU A 637 -13.99 29.84 -18.99
C LEU A 637 -14.80 29.58 -17.70
N THR A 638 -14.91 28.32 -17.29
CA THR A 638 -15.60 27.93 -16.05
C THR A 638 -14.69 28.12 -14.84
N TRP A 639 -13.43 27.70 -14.94
CA TRP A 639 -12.42 27.90 -13.90
C TRP A 639 -12.13 29.39 -13.65
N ASP A 640 -12.07 30.21 -14.70
CA ASP A 640 -11.84 31.66 -14.64
C ASP A 640 -12.93 32.42 -13.90
N LYS A 641 -14.17 31.93 -13.96
CA LYS A 641 -15.30 32.52 -13.24
C LYS A 641 -15.48 31.97 -11.82
N LEU A 642 -14.67 30.98 -11.40
CA LEU A 642 -14.71 30.45 -10.06
C LEU A 642 -14.13 31.47 -9.06
N PRO A 643 -14.81 31.78 -7.94
CA PRO A 643 -14.27 32.73 -6.95
C PRO A 643 -12.92 32.27 -6.40
N SER A 644 -12.00 33.22 -6.20
CA SER A 644 -10.61 32.97 -5.77
C SER A 644 -10.49 32.11 -4.51
N LYS A 645 -11.42 32.25 -3.56
CA LYS A 645 -11.51 31.40 -2.36
C LYS A 645 -11.56 29.91 -2.70
N PHE A 646 -12.38 29.51 -3.67
CA PHE A 646 -12.54 28.11 -4.05
C PHE A 646 -11.41 27.62 -4.95
N ARG A 647 -10.81 28.53 -5.75
CA ARG A 647 -9.60 28.22 -6.50
C ARG A 647 -8.44 27.87 -5.57
N LYS A 648 -8.19 28.69 -4.54
CA LYS A 648 -7.16 28.41 -3.51
C LYS A 648 -7.40 27.08 -2.81
N LEU A 649 -8.64 26.83 -2.38
CA LEU A 649 -9.03 25.57 -1.74
C LEU A 649 -8.79 24.35 -2.65
N TYR A 650 -9.12 24.44 -3.94
CA TYR A 650 -8.87 23.36 -4.89
C TYR A 650 -7.37 23.11 -5.10
N THR A 651 -6.55 24.16 -5.20
CA THR A 651 -5.08 24.01 -5.30
C THR A 651 -4.50 23.30 -4.07
N GLU A 652 -5.01 23.56 -2.86
CA GLU A 652 -4.63 22.80 -1.67
C GLU A 652 -4.99 21.31 -1.80
N PHE A 653 -6.12 20.98 -2.42
CA PHE A 653 -6.52 19.59 -2.66
C PHE A 653 -5.60 18.89 -3.67
N GLU A 654 -5.23 19.58 -4.75
CA GLU A 654 -4.29 19.04 -5.75
C GLU A 654 -2.92 18.72 -5.15
N SER A 655 -2.44 19.55 -4.21
CA SER A 655 -1.17 19.30 -3.52
C SER A 655 -1.14 17.99 -2.72
N LEU A 656 -2.31 17.49 -2.29
CA LEU A 656 -2.42 16.21 -1.58
C LEU A 656 -2.35 14.99 -2.52
N ILE A 657 -2.54 15.17 -3.83
CA ILE A 657 -2.47 14.11 -4.83
C ILE A 657 -1.02 13.88 -5.32
N ASP A 658 -0.10 14.82 -5.04
CA ASP A 658 1.28 14.78 -5.54
C ASP A 658 1.93 13.38 -5.35
N PRO A 659 2.28 12.68 -6.45
CA PRO A 659 2.89 11.35 -6.39
C PRO A 659 4.33 11.37 -5.89
N SER A 660 4.97 12.54 -5.81
CA SER A 660 6.36 12.71 -5.41
C SER A 660 6.64 12.04 -4.07
N ARG A 661 7.81 11.40 -3.99
CA ARG A 661 8.30 10.71 -2.77
C ARG A 661 7.27 9.71 -2.22
N ASN A 662 6.68 8.92 -3.11
CA ASN A 662 5.66 7.90 -2.79
C ASN A 662 4.43 8.50 -2.07
N HIS A 663 3.86 9.55 -2.66
CA HIS A 663 2.70 10.27 -2.13
C HIS A 663 2.90 10.81 -0.71
N ARG A 664 4.05 11.45 -0.44
CA ARG A 664 4.44 11.93 0.90
C ARG A 664 3.39 12.87 1.52
N ALA A 665 2.85 13.81 0.73
CA ALA A 665 1.84 14.76 1.21
C ALA A 665 0.60 14.05 1.76
N TYR A 666 0.07 13.07 1.03
CA TYR A 666 -1.00 12.20 1.48
C TYR A 666 -0.62 11.42 2.75
N ARG A 667 0.54 10.74 2.74
CA ARG A 667 0.98 9.91 3.88
C ARG A 667 1.14 10.70 5.17
N ILE A 668 1.71 11.91 5.11
CA ILE A 668 1.82 12.82 6.26
C ILE A 668 0.43 13.26 6.74
N SER A 669 -0.47 13.60 5.82
CA SER A 669 -1.84 14.00 6.17
C SER A 669 -2.58 12.86 6.88
N VAL A 670 -2.47 11.63 6.36
CA VAL A 670 -3.12 10.44 6.94
C VAL A 670 -2.50 10.05 8.27
N GLY A 671 -1.18 10.12 8.42
CA GLY A 671 -0.49 9.80 9.67
C GLY A 671 -0.91 10.68 10.87
N LYS A 672 -1.53 11.84 10.61
CA LYS A 672 -2.08 12.74 11.63
C LYS A 672 -3.54 12.43 11.99
N LEU A 673 -4.24 11.62 11.20
CA LEU A 673 -5.65 11.30 11.42
C LEU A 673 -5.79 10.16 12.45
N GLN A 674 -6.82 10.28 13.29
CA GLN A 674 -7.24 9.21 14.19
C GLN A 674 -8.46 8.48 13.61
N PRO A 675 -8.57 7.15 13.77
CA PRO A 675 -9.77 6.39 13.42
C PRO A 675 -11.05 7.02 14.01
N PRO A 676 -12.23 6.86 13.37
CA PRO A 676 -12.49 6.16 12.10
C PRO A 676 -12.05 6.97 10.85
N VAL A 677 -11.56 6.28 9.82
CA VAL A 677 -11.11 6.87 8.55
C VAL A 677 -11.46 5.91 7.40
N VAL A 678 -11.99 6.43 6.29
CA VAL A 678 -12.06 5.67 5.02
C VAL A 678 -10.84 6.06 4.17
N PRO A 679 -9.86 5.14 3.98
CA PRO A 679 -8.60 5.48 3.33
C PRO A 679 -8.75 5.62 1.81
N PHE A 680 -7.73 6.17 1.16
CA PHE A 680 -7.66 6.22 -0.30
C PHE A 680 -7.26 4.84 -0.85
N MET A 681 -8.26 4.00 -1.14
CA MET A 681 -8.05 2.59 -1.47
C MET A 681 -7.16 2.33 -2.69
N PRO A 682 -7.30 3.07 -3.82
CA PRO A 682 -6.42 2.87 -4.97
C PRO A 682 -4.92 2.96 -4.64
N LEU A 683 -4.53 3.91 -3.79
CA LEU A 683 -3.13 4.04 -3.36
C LEU A 683 -2.72 2.95 -2.39
N LEU A 684 -3.62 2.49 -1.52
CA LEU A 684 -3.36 1.36 -0.61
C LEU A 684 -3.07 0.07 -1.40
N LEU A 685 -3.84 -0.20 -2.46
CA LEU A 685 -3.62 -1.35 -3.34
C LEU A 685 -2.37 -1.20 -4.20
N LYS A 686 -2.11 -0.01 -4.75
CA LYS A 686 -0.84 0.30 -5.46
C LYS A 686 0.37 0.17 -4.55
N GLY A 687 0.23 0.50 -3.27
CA GLY A 687 1.27 0.34 -2.27
C GLY A 687 1.61 -1.12 -1.99
N LYS A 688 0.67 -2.06 -2.15
CA LYS A 688 0.85 -3.50 -1.90
C LYS A 688 1.36 -4.27 -3.13
N THR A 689 1.04 -3.81 -4.34
CA THR A 689 1.46 -4.46 -5.60
C THR A 689 2.98 -4.58 -5.81
N PRO A 690 3.84 -3.61 -5.45
CA PRO A 690 5.29 -3.73 -5.63
C PRO A 690 5.99 -4.59 -4.57
N PHE A 691 5.26 -5.12 -3.58
CA PHE A 691 5.78 -6.09 -2.59
C PHE A 691 5.47 -7.55 -2.96
N VAL A 692 4.74 -7.77 -4.06
CA VAL A 692 4.62 -9.05 -4.77
C VAL A 692 5.72 -9.10 -5.82
#